data_AF-A0A8S4H201-F1
#
_entry.id   AF-A0A8S4H201-F1
#
_cell.length_a   1.000
_cell.length_b   1.000
_cell.length_c   1.000
_cell.angle_alpha   90.00
_cell.angle_beta   90.00
_cell.angle_gamma   90.00
#
_symmetry.space_group_name_H-M   'P 1'
#
loop_
_entity.id
_entity.type
_entity.pdbx_description
1 polymer ?
#
loop_
_entity_poly.entity_id
_entity_poly.type
_entity_poly.pdbx_seq_one_letter_code
_entity_poly.pdbx_strand_id
1 'polypeptide(L)'
;MSSDKARALGALLDREDDDIAPAAGDKDVEPTGDVAQRLHEEHVKRERAEAEAQHKAQMLRVAQQQIAEWAQERSRDAAELAEVSRELRDGLQASTADPALMTLIEKLVEGLQHAASDAGAVADQQREDVAAAGGAGLRGEEDGKAGGMEVEGVVEGNGNGAAEHDEDSDLDAELEAELAEGGDVGAVSFAERARWIPLRLNMDERRLLRLLEGALSVSEYTDKVDILTWKSKAGRINKQVRYLCSLLCALVVAEDYNAGQRLIKDRDFEQNADFFQACFEVGRRYKVMNPDKMRSDYGKLMYMLMDSCDPQIEELLGFECVKPLLTVGSFLDERGGARLLEDPLMETATAEIVAANRPRPHVQADIKRKEAARSALARKYKTARLTEDEILWCIYSISDNNSYLFFNRDPVDKMITMLTTYFRPDQHTPQTSLAISSGRGGARLSHSHERQYNYVLQSLTLWREVSTDMFKLWCLAESDLLRSGNRYRLCDTGQGLNRVQQAPATYRAMTAILARCQLRIGHWVGSSVVHLGDHNVPNAFMFIDKYTQVPRILNPVTQVLEEVPRLCANDPHVARYVSETFGSPEGARVAILQDFFRHAFDGSGADNFFDAGSCIDGRLTSAWNWCSKLEKKAYFHLFRLAGFHTFDGDWQK
;
A
#
# COMPACT_ATOMS: atom_id res chain seq x y z
N MET A 1 -31.87 -16.15 -16.19
CA MET A 1 -31.27 -15.83 -14.88
C MET A 1 -30.52 -14.50 -14.91
N SER A 2 -29.66 -14.20 -15.89
CA SER A 2 -28.97 -12.89 -16.01
C SER A 2 -29.94 -11.67 -16.05
N SER A 3 -31.08 -11.76 -16.76
CA SER A 3 -32.06 -10.67 -16.85
C SER A 3 -32.73 -10.24 -15.53
N ASP A 4 -32.89 -11.14 -14.56
CA ASP A 4 -33.53 -10.79 -13.27
C ASP A 4 -32.53 -10.15 -12.30
N LYS A 5 -31.25 -10.57 -12.35
CA LYS A 5 -30.16 -9.94 -11.58
C LYS A 5 -29.90 -8.50 -12.05
N ALA A 6 -29.79 -8.29 -13.36
CA ALA A 6 -29.62 -6.96 -13.93
C ALA A 6 -30.78 -6.02 -13.54
N ARG A 7 -32.02 -6.55 -13.48
CA ARG A 7 -33.20 -5.79 -13.02
C ARG A 7 -33.13 -5.45 -11.54
N ALA A 8 -32.74 -6.40 -10.68
CA ALA A 8 -32.59 -6.18 -9.25
C ALA A 8 -31.49 -5.14 -8.93
N LEU A 9 -30.35 -5.24 -9.64
CA LEU A 9 -29.26 -4.27 -9.54
C LEU A 9 -29.68 -2.89 -10.06
N GLY A 10 -30.38 -2.81 -11.19
CA GLY A 10 -30.93 -1.56 -11.71
C GLY A 10 -31.83 -0.86 -10.70
N ALA A 11 -32.77 -1.59 -10.10
CA ALA A 11 -33.65 -1.04 -9.07
C ALA A 11 -32.91 -0.56 -7.80
N LEU A 12 -31.72 -1.09 -7.51
CA LEU A 12 -30.89 -0.66 -6.40
C LEU A 12 -30.13 0.64 -6.73
N LEU A 13 -29.57 0.72 -7.94
CA LEU A 13 -28.78 1.85 -8.41
C LEU A 13 -29.61 3.11 -8.66
N ASP A 14 -30.89 2.94 -9.01
CA ASP A 14 -31.84 4.03 -9.30
C ASP A 14 -32.50 4.63 -8.03
N ARG A 15 -32.19 4.11 -6.83
CA ARG A 15 -32.71 4.66 -5.56
C ARG A 15 -32.01 5.97 -5.16
N GLU A 16 -32.79 6.93 -4.69
CA GLU A 16 -32.30 8.19 -4.10
C GLU A 16 -31.68 7.98 -2.71
N ASP A 17 -30.72 8.84 -2.32
CA ASP A 17 -29.92 8.73 -1.09
C ASP A 17 -30.72 9.14 0.18
N ASP A 18 -31.78 8.41 0.53
CA ASP A 18 -32.60 8.70 1.72
C ASP A 18 -32.05 8.08 3.03
N ASP A 19 -31.03 7.21 2.94
CA ASP A 19 -30.58 6.32 4.03
C ASP A 19 -29.50 6.90 4.97
N ILE A 20 -29.04 8.13 4.73
CA ILE A 20 -28.05 8.80 5.60
C ILE A 20 -28.79 9.61 6.67
N ALA A 21 -28.44 9.40 7.95
CA ALA A 21 -29.00 10.20 9.04
C ALA A 21 -28.51 11.66 8.89
N PRO A 22 -29.40 12.68 8.98
CA PRO A 22 -28.95 14.06 9.04
C PRO A 22 -27.98 14.20 10.22
N ALA A 23 -26.82 14.81 9.97
CA ALA A 23 -25.82 15.04 11.02
C ALA A 23 -26.49 15.84 12.16
N ALA A 24 -26.43 15.31 13.37
CA ALA A 24 -26.94 16.00 14.54
C ALA A 24 -26.13 17.30 14.71
N GLY A 25 -26.80 18.44 14.53
CA GLY A 25 -26.24 19.74 14.87
C GLY A 25 -25.94 19.78 16.38
N ASP A 26 -24.72 20.17 16.70
CA ASP A 26 -24.22 20.36 18.06
C ASP A 26 -25.17 21.32 18.80
N LYS A 27 -25.72 20.90 19.95
CA LYS A 27 -26.59 21.75 20.77
C LYS A 27 -25.76 22.50 21.80
N ASP A 28 -25.99 23.80 21.80
CA ASP A 28 -25.38 24.83 22.65
C ASP A 28 -25.24 24.44 24.14
N VAL A 29 -23.99 24.43 24.62
CA VAL A 29 -23.62 24.58 26.03
C VAL A 29 -23.32 26.06 26.27
N GLU A 30 -23.83 26.64 27.36
CA GLU A 30 -23.63 28.04 27.74
C GLU A 30 -22.15 28.49 27.74
N PRO A 31 -21.88 29.78 27.47
CA PRO A 31 -20.60 30.21 26.92
C PRO A 31 -19.53 30.34 28.00
N THR A 32 -18.50 29.50 27.87
CA THR A 32 -17.15 29.82 28.39
C THR A 32 -16.28 30.27 27.21
N GLY A 33 -15.18 30.98 27.48
CA GLY A 33 -14.35 31.68 26.47
C GLY A 33 -13.79 30.85 25.31
N ASP A 34 -14.09 29.55 25.25
CA ASP A 34 -13.71 28.56 24.24
C ASP A 34 -14.62 28.60 22.98
N VAL A 35 -15.85 29.10 23.08
CA VAL A 35 -16.81 29.13 21.95
C VAL A 35 -16.39 30.11 20.84
N ALA A 36 -15.85 31.28 21.19
CA ALA A 36 -15.37 32.24 20.20
C ALA A 36 -14.15 31.70 19.43
N GLN A 37 -13.32 30.90 20.09
CA GLN A 37 -12.18 30.25 19.45
C GLN A 37 -12.63 29.11 18.53
N ARG A 38 -13.59 28.27 18.95
CA ARG A 38 -14.18 27.23 18.10
C ARG A 38 -14.91 27.81 16.90
N LEU A 39 -15.72 28.85 17.07
CA LEU A 39 -16.41 29.52 15.96
C LEU A 39 -15.42 30.17 14.98
N HIS A 40 -14.30 30.72 15.49
CA HIS A 40 -13.23 31.22 14.64
C HIS A 40 -12.53 30.08 13.89
N GLU A 41 -12.24 28.96 14.55
CA GLU A 41 -11.64 27.78 13.93
C GLU A 41 -12.57 27.14 12.89
N GLU A 42 -13.88 27.07 13.14
CA GLU A 42 -14.89 26.60 12.18
C GLU A 42 -15.03 27.56 11.00
N HIS A 43 -15.02 28.87 11.24
CA HIS A 43 -15.05 29.86 10.18
C HIS A 43 -13.81 29.76 9.29
N VAL A 44 -12.62 29.64 9.89
CA VAL A 44 -11.35 29.45 9.17
C VAL A 44 -11.34 28.12 8.41
N LYS A 45 -11.88 27.03 8.99
CA LYS A 45 -12.04 25.74 8.29
C LYS A 45 -13.00 25.87 7.10
N ARG A 46 -14.11 26.59 7.25
CA ARG A 46 -15.09 26.81 6.18
C ARG A 46 -14.50 27.67 5.07
N GLU A 47 -13.85 28.78 5.40
CA GLU A 47 -13.15 29.63 4.42
C GLU A 47 -12.06 28.85 3.69
N ARG A 48 -11.32 27.99 4.40
CA ARG A 48 -10.31 27.11 3.80
C ARG A 48 -10.94 26.06 2.87
N ALA A 49 -12.05 25.46 3.27
CA ALA A 49 -12.78 24.49 2.45
C ALA A 49 -13.40 25.15 1.20
N GLU A 50 -13.95 26.36 1.34
CA GLU A 50 -14.48 27.15 0.22
C GLU A 50 -13.34 27.57 -0.74
N ALA A 51 -12.20 28.01 -0.22
CA ALA A 51 -11.03 28.33 -1.02
C ALA A 51 -10.46 27.09 -1.75
N GLU A 52 -10.43 25.94 -1.09
CA GLU A 52 -9.98 24.68 -1.69
C GLU A 52 -10.97 24.18 -2.76
N ALA A 53 -12.27 24.31 -2.53
CA ALA A 53 -13.30 23.99 -3.52
C ALA A 53 -13.21 24.90 -4.75
N GLN A 54 -13.03 26.21 -4.56
CA GLN A 54 -12.81 27.15 -5.66
C GLN A 54 -11.53 26.84 -6.43
N HIS A 55 -10.45 26.47 -5.74
CA HIS A 55 -9.20 26.08 -6.38
C HIS A 55 -9.35 24.79 -7.20
N LYS A 56 -10.03 23.77 -6.66
CA LYS A 56 -10.31 22.52 -7.39
C LYS A 56 -11.23 22.73 -8.59
N ALA A 57 -12.25 23.59 -8.48
CA ALA A 57 -13.11 23.97 -9.59
C ALA A 57 -12.33 24.68 -10.72
N GLN A 58 -11.41 25.58 -10.36
CA GLN A 58 -10.54 26.24 -11.32
C GLN A 58 -9.58 25.25 -12.00
N MET A 59 -8.99 24.32 -11.25
CA MET A 59 -8.12 23.27 -11.79
C MET A 59 -8.86 22.36 -12.76
N LEU A 60 -10.09 21.94 -12.41
CA LEU A 60 -10.94 21.14 -13.29
C LEU A 60 -11.24 21.88 -14.61
N ARG A 61 -11.59 23.17 -14.53
CA ARG A 61 -11.84 24.00 -15.71
C ARG A 61 -10.62 24.10 -16.63
N VAL A 62 -9.43 24.30 -16.05
CA VAL A 62 -8.17 24.35 -16.82
C VAL A 62 -7.89 23.00 -17.48
N ALA A 63 -8.09 21.89 -16.77
CA ALA A 63 -7.90 20.55 -17.31
C ALA A 63 -8.87 20.24 -18.46
N GLN A 64 -10.16 20.58 -18.32
CA GLN A 64 -11.16 20.40 -19.38
C GLN A 64 -10.82 21.23 -20.63
N GLN A 65 -10.33 22.47 -20.46
CA GLN A 65 -9.88 23.29 -21.57
C GLN A 65 -8.67 22.67 -22.28
N GLN A 66 -7.68 22.16 -21.54
CA GLN A 66 -6.51 21.51 -22.12
C GLN A 66 -6.88 20.22 -22.88
N ILE A 67 -7.84 19.44 -22.36
CA ILE A 67 -8.35 18.24 -23.04
C ILE A 67 -9.07 18.62 -24.34
N ALA A 68 -9.87 19.69 -24.32
CA ALA A 68 -10.55 20.19 -25.53
C ALA A 68 -9.56 20.62 -26.61
N GLU A 69 -8.50 21.36 -26.23
CA GLU A 69 -7.45 21.80 -27.14
C GLU A 69 -6.67 20.61 -27.73
N TRP A 70 -6.28 19.65 -26.90
CA TRP A 70 -5.60 18.43 -27.34
C TRP A 70 -6.45 17.57 -28.27
N ALA A 71 -7.74 17.37 -27.93
CA ALA A 71 -8.66 16.58 -28.75
C ALA A 71 -8.91 17.26 -30.10
N GLN A 72 -8.96 18.59 -30.14
CA GLN A 72 -9.08 19.36 -31.39
C GLN A 72 -7.82 19.23 -32.27
N GLU A 73 -6.63 19.27 -31.68
CA GLU A 73 -5.36 19.05 -32.39
C GLU A 73 -5.33 17.63 -32.99
N ARG A 74 -5.68 16.62 -32.19
CA ARG A 74 -5.72 15.22 -32.64
C ARG A 74 -6.76 14.95 -33.72
N SER A 75 -7.89 15.65 -33.68
CA SER A 75 -8.90 15.62 -34.75
C SER A 75 -8.34 16.16 -36.07
N ARG A 76 -7.59 17.27 -36.01
CA ARG A 76 -6.93 17.86 -37.18
C ARG A 76 -5.87 16.92 -37.76
N ASP A 77 -4.98 16.40 -36.93
CA ASP A 77 -3.91 15.48 -37.36
C ASP A 77 -4.48 14.23 -38.04
N ALA A 78 -5.54 13.65 -37.46
CA ALA A 78 -6.22 12.48 -38.04
C ALA A 78 -6.90 12.83 -39.38
N ALA A 79 -7.48 14.03 -39.52
CA ALA A 79 -8.07 14.49 -40.77
C ALA A 79 -7.01 14.70 -41.86
N GLU A 80 -5.86 15.29 -41.53
CA GLU A 80 -4.73 15.48 -42.45
C GLU A 80 -4.18 14.12 -42.92
N LEU A 81 -3.98 13.17 -41.99
CA LEU A 81 -3.54 11.82 -42.34
C LEU A 81 -4.57 11.06 -43.19
N ALA A 82 -5.86 11.28 -42.95
CA ALA A 82 -6.92 10.69 -43.77
C ALA A 82 -6.89 11.23 -45.21
N GLU A 83 -6.55 12.51 -45.39
CA GLU A 83 -6.38 13.14 -46.70
C GLU A 83 -5.18 12.58 -47.45
N VAL A 84 -4.01 12.51 -46.80
CA VAL A 84 -2.80 11.89 -47.36
C VAL A 84 -3.04 10.42 -47.74
N SER A 85 -3.78 9.68 -46.90
CA SER A 85 -4.12 8.28 -47.18
C SER A 85 -5.08 8.13 -48.37
N ARG A 86 -5.94 9.14 -48.60
CA ARG A 86 -6.83 9.18 -49.77
C ARG A 86 -6.08 9.47 -51.06
N GLU A 87 -5.13 10.41 -51.04
CA GLU A 87 -4.24 10.66 -52.17
C GLU A 87 -3.39 9.43 -52.52
N LEU A 88 -2.89 8.72 -51.50
CA LEU A 88 -2.15 7.48 -51.68
C LEU A 88 -3.01 6.37 -52.31
N ARG A 89 -4.27 6.24 -51.87
CA ARG A 89 -5.25 5.32 -52.46
C ARG A 89 -5.45 5.62 -53.95
N ASP A 90 -5.71 6.88 -54.28
CA ASP A 90 -6.01 7.30 -55.65
C ASP A 90 -4.79 7.12 -56.57
N GLY A 91 -3.58 7.37 -56.06
CA GLY A 91 -2.32 7.10 -56.77
C GLY A 91 -2.04 5.61 -56.99
N LEU A 92 -2.35 4.75 -56.01
CA LEU A 92 -2.18 3.30 -56.13
C LEU A 92 -3.20 2.67 -57.07
N GLN A 93 -4.45 3.16 -57.07
CA GLN A 93 -5.49 2.73 -57.99
C GLN A 93 -5.12 3.00 -59.46
N ALA A 94 -4.29 4.01 -59.73
CA ALA A 94 -3.77 4.33 -61.06
C ALA A 94 -2.53 3.48 -61.47
N SER A 95 -1.87 2.79 -60.53
CA SER A 95 -0.55 2.17 -60.72
C SER A 95 -0.55 0.64 -60.55
N THR A 96 -1.38 0.08 -59.67
CA THR A 96 -1.41 -1.35 -59.34
C THR A 96 -2.82 -1.83 -58.98
N ALA A 97 -3.18 -3.06 -59.36
CA ALA A 97 -4.50 -3.66 -59.08
C ALA A 97 -4.42 -4.80 -58.03
N ASP A 98 -3.63 -4.64 -56.96
CA ASP A 98 -3.62 -5.61 -55.85
C ASP A 98 -4.84 -5.39 -54.93
N PRO A 99 -5.83 -6.30 -54.93
CA PRO A 99 -7.07 -6.12 -54.17
C PRO A 99 -6.86 -6.11 -52.65
N ALA A 100 -5.83 -6.80 -52.16
CA ALA A 100 -5.55 -6.90 -50.73
C ALA A 100 -4.98 -5.58 -50.19
N LEU A 101 -4.10 -4.94 -50.96
CA LEU A 101 -3.53 -3.64 -50.61
C LEU A 101 -4.58 -2.52 -50.65
N MET A 102 -5.48 -2.53 -51.64
CA MET A 102 -6.58 -1.57 -51.72
C MET A 102 -7.53 -1.69 -50.52
N THR A 103 -7.86 -2.91 -50.10
CA THR A 103 -8.68 -3.16 -48.92
C THR A 103 -8.03 -2.64 -47.63
N LEU A 104 -6.71 -2.77 -47.50
CA LEU A 104 -5.98 -2.28 -46.32
C LEU A 104 -5.95 -0.75 -46.27
N ILE A 105 -5.79 -0.09 -47.42
CA ILE A 105 -5.79 1.37 -47.51
C ILE A 105 -7.18 1.95 -47.29
N GLU A 106 -8.24 1.31 -47.78
CA GLU A 106 -9.62 1.72 -47.46
C GLU A 106 -9.90 1.64 -45.96
N LYS A 107 -9.50 0.56 -45.31
CA LYS A 107 -9.59 0.44 -43.85
C LYS A 107 -8.79 1.52 -43.10
N LEU A 108 -7.62 1.91 -43.63
CA LEU A 108 -6.82 2.99 -43.03
C LEU A 108 -7.51 4.34 -43.16
N VAL A 109 -8.06 4.66 -44.34
CA VAL A 109 -8.81 5.91 -44.58
C VAL A 109 -10.04 5.99 -43.69
N GLU A 110 -10.83 4.91 -43.61
CA GLU A 110 -12.02 4.84 -42.75
C GLU A 110 -11.64 4.97 -41.27
N GLY A 111 -10.59 4.29 -40.82
CA GLY A 111 -10.11 4.38 -39.44
C GLY A 111 -9.63 5.78 -39.05
N LEU A 112 -8.93 6.47 -39.94
CA LEU A 112 -8.47 7.84 -39.70
C LEU A 112 -9.62 8.86 -39.74
N GLN A 113 -10.61 8.67 -40.60
CA GLN A 113 -11.83 9.50 -40.61
C GLN A 113 -12.66 9.33 -39.34
N HIS A 114 -12.79 8.11 -38.85
CA HIS A 114 -13.47 7.82 -37.59
C HIS A 114 -12.71 8.46 -36.41
N ALA A 115 -11.39 8.31 -36.36
CA ALA A 115 -10.56 8.93 -35.33
C ALA A 115 -10.65 10.47 -35.33
N ALA A 116 -10.72 11.09 -36.52
CA ALA A 116 -10.92 12.53 -36.65
C ALA A 116 -12.28 12.99 -36.11
N SER A 117 -13.34 12.25 -36.44
CA SER A 117 -14.71 12.53 -35.97
C SER A 117 -14.85 12.38 -34.46
N ASP A 118 -14.33 11.29 -33.89
CA ASP A 118 -14.40 11.01 -32.46
C ASP A 118 -13.65 12.07 -31.64
N ALA A 119 -12.43 12.40 -32.05
CA ALA A 119 -11.63 13.43 -31.39
C ALA A 119 -12.30 14.82 -31.47
N GLY A 120 -12.99 15.11 -32.59
CA GLY A 120 -13.80 16.33 -32.74
C GLY A 120 -14.97 16.37 -31.76
N ALA A 121 -15.72 15.27 -31.64
CA ALA A 121 -16.85 15.16 -30.71
C ALA A 121 -16.41 15.30 -29.24
N VAL A 122 -15.24 14.74 -28.87
CA VAL A 122 -14.65 14.91 -27.54
C VAL A 122 -14.29 16.38 -27.28
N ALA A 123 -13.72 17.07 -28.26
CA ALA A 123 -13.39 18.50 -28.14
C ALA A 123 -14.64 19.37 -27.95
N ASP A 124 -15.73 19.06 -28.65
CA ASP A 124 -16.99 19.80 -28.56
C ASP A 124 -17.69 19.57 -27.22
N GLN A 125 -17.76 18.32 -26.74
CA GLN A 125 -18.34 18.00 -25.44
C GLN A 125 -17.60 18.72 -24.30
N GLN A 126 -16.26 18.72 -24.31
CA GLN A 126 -15.48 19.39 -23.27
C GLN A 126 -15.65 20.92 -23.29
N ARG A 127 -15.87 21.52 -24.47
CA ARG A 127 -16.18 22.95 -24.58
C ARG A 127 -17.57 23.28 -24.03
N GLU A 128 -18.55 22.43 -24.27
CA GLU A 128 -19.90 22.58 -23.72
C GLU A 128 -19.92 22.45 -22.20
N ASP A 129 -19.17 21.48 -21.65
CA ASP A 129 -19.07 21.27 -20.20
C ASP A 129 -18.44 22.50 -19.48
N VAL A 130 -17.40 23.11 -20.09
CA VAL A 130 -16.77 24.34 -19.58
C VAL A 130 -17.73 25.54 -19.65
N ALA A 131 -18.58 25.61 -20.68
CA ALA A 131 -19.58 26.67 -20.82
C ALA A 131 -20.72 26.53 -19.80
N ALA A 132 -21.20 25.32 -19.56
CA ALA A 132 -22.26 25.01 -18.60
C ALA A 132 -21.85 25.35 -17.15
N ALA A 133 -20.59 25.12 -16.79
CA ALA A 133 -20.05 25.42 -15.46
C ALA A 133 -20.01 26.93 -15.10
N GLY A 134 -20.13 27.83 -16.09
CA GLY A 134 -20.11 29.27 -15.87
C GLY A 134 -21.44 29.91 -15.43
N GLY A 135 -22.56 29.18 -15.50
CA GLY A 135 -23.92 29.76 -15.38
C GLY A 135 -24.66 29.55 -14.05
N ALA A 136 -24.15 28.72 -13.13
CA ALA A 136 -24.91 28.27 -11.95
C ALA A 136 -24.58 29.04 -10.66
N GLY A 137 -24.73 30.37 -10.67
CA GLY A 137 -24.55 31.21 -9.49
C GLY A 137 -25.79 32.02 -9.12
N LEU A 138 -26.25 31.85 -7.88
CA LEU A 138 -27.15 32.72 -7.09
C LEU A 138 -28.67 32.58 -7.30
N ARG A 139 -29.32 31.89 -6.34
CA ARG A 139 -30.63 32.27 -5.77
C ARG A 139 -30.84 31.50 -4.46
N GLY A 140 -30.62 32.19 -3.33
CA GLY A 140 -31.03 31.75 -2.00
C GLY A 140 -32.38 32.36 -1.65
N GLU A 141 -33.21 31.62 -0.91
CA GLU A 141 -34.40 32.15 -0.25
C GLU A 141 -34.46 31.64 1.20
N GLU A 142 -34.61 32.61 2.09
CA GLU A 142 -34.87 32.52 3.53
C GLU A 142 -36.35 32.16 3.77
N ASP A 143 -36.65 31.38 4.82
CA ASP A 143 -37.62 31.81 5.85
C ASP A 143 -37.78 30.75 6.95
N GLY A 144 -37.82 31.21 8.20
CA GLY A 144 -38.01 30.38 9.39
C GLY A 144 -39.44 30.38 9.93
N LYS A 145 -39.73 29.44 10.86
CA LYS A 145 -40.57 29.68 12.05
C LYS A 145 -40.61 28.50 13.01
N ALA A 146 -40.71 28.86 14.29
CA ALA A 146 -40.62 28.04 15.50
C ALA A 146 -41.92 27.28 15.85
N GLY A 147 -41.79 26.22 16.64
CA GLY A 147 -42.90 25.51 17.31
C GLY A 147 -42.39 24.59 18.42
N GLY A 148 -42.92 24.75 19.63
CA GLY A 148 -42.39 24.21 20.89
C GLY A 148 -42.59 22.71 21.17
N MET A 149 -41.78 22.25 22.12
CA MET A 149 -42.13 21.47 23.33
C MET A 149 -42.57 19.99 23.17
N GLU A 150 -41.74 19.05 23.65
CA GLU A 150 -41.92 18.27 24.91
C GLU A 150 -40.98 17.03 24.90
N VAL A 151 -40.34 16.77 26.04
CA VAL A 151 -39.41 15.64 26.26
C VAL A 151 -40.02 14.74 27.33
N GLU A 152 -40.24 13.47 27.00
CA GLU A 152 -40.48 12.39 27.97
C GLU A 152 -39.34 11.35 27.90
N GLY A 153 -38.58 11.26 29.00
CA GLY A 153 -38.57 10.07 29.84
C GLY A 153 -37.83 8.78 29.42
N VAL A 154 -36.60 8.65 29.94
CA VAL A 154 -36.00 7.50 30.67
C VAL A 154 -35.89 6.10 29.98
N VAL A 155 -34.68 5.52 29.98
CA VAL A 155 -34.23 4.33 30.76
C VAL A 155 -33.01 3.67 30.10
N GLU A 156 -31.89 3.71 30.80
CA GLU A 156 -30.69 2.88 30.57
C GLU A 156 -30.98 1.41 30.92
N GLY A 157 -30.58 0.50 30.02
CA GLY A 157 -30.64 -0.94 30.20
C GLY A 157 -29.28 -1.58 29.97
N ASN A 158 -28.70 -2.04 31.08
CA ASN A 158 -27.41 -2.71 31.25
C ASN A 158 -27.28 -4.00 30.40
N GLY A 159 -26.25 -4.12 29.57
CA GLY A 159 -25.95 -5.30 28.76
C GLY A 159 -24.88 -6.20 29.38
N ASN A 160 -25.29 -7.41 29.79
CA ASN A 160 -24.45 -8.46 30.36
C ASN A 160 -23.79 -9.30 29.25
N GLY A 161 -22.54 -9.73 29.48
CA GLY A 161 -21.75 -10.54 28.54
C GLY A 161 -22.09 -12.03 28.50
N ALA A 162 -21.70 -12.68 27.39
CA ALA A 162 -21.59 -14.13 27.19
C ALA A 162 -20.50 -14.34 26.12
N ALA A 163 -19.34 -14.92 26.46
CA ALA A 163 -19.01 -16.35 26.45
C ALA A 163 -18.63 -16.87 25.05
N GLU A 164 -17.32 -16.89 24.78
CA GLU A 164 -16.66 -17.49 23.60
C GLU A 164 -16.45 -19.00 23.83
N HIS A 165 -16.58 -19.79 22.77
CA HIS A 165 -16.57 -21.27 22.80
C HIS A 165 -15.38 -21.81 21.99
N ASP A 166 -14.81 -22.90 22.49
CA ASP A 166 -13.64 -23.69 22.07
C ASP A 166 -13.44 -23.94 20.55
N GLU A 167 -12.48 -23.25 19.93
CA GLU A 167 -11.82 -23.65 18.65
C GLU A 167 -10.28 -23.80 18.77
N ASP A 168 -9.69 -23.61 19.97
CA ASP A 168 -8.24 -23.49 20.15
C ASP A 168 -7.47 -24.83 20.10
N SER A 169 -8.12 -25.99 20.31
CA SER A 169 -7.39 -27.26 20.51
C SER A 169 -6.81 -27.88 19.24
N ASP A 170 -7.39 -27.61 18.07
CA ASP A 170 -6.95 -28.22 16.81
C ASP A 170 -5.80 -27.43 16.15
N LEU A 171 -5.64 -26.15 16.54
CA LEU A 171 -4.59 -25.25 16.04
C LEU A 171 -3.22 -25.56 16.66
N ASP A 172 -3.19 -26.01 17.90
CA ASP A 172 -1.95 -26.31 18.63
C ASP A 172 -1.22 -27.54 18.04
N ALA A 173 -1.97 -28.54 17.56
CA ALA A 173 -1.40 -29.78 17.00
C ALA A 173 -0.74 -29.59 15.62
N GLU A 174 -1.30 -28.71 14.77
CA GLU A 174 -0.67 -28.36 13.48
C GLU A 174 0.59 -27.49 13.65
N LEU A 175 0.58 -26.60 14.65
CA LEU A 175 1.72 -25.73 14.98
C LEU A 175 2.91 -26.55 15.48
N GLU A 176 2.67 -27.58 16.30
CA GLU A 176 3.72 -28.50 16.75
C GLU A 176 4.35 -29.30 15.58
N ALA A 177 3.58 -29.62 14.55
CA ALA A 177 4.08 -30.31 13.35
C ALA A 177 4.97 -29.40 12.49
N GLU A 178 4.59 -28.13 12.27
CA GLU A 178 5.43 -27.16 11.53
C GLU A 178 6.74 -26.83 12.28
N LEU A 179 6.70 -26.80 13.62
CA LEU A 179 7.89 -26.58 14.45
C LEU A 179 8.83 -27.80 14.46
N ALA A 180 8.30 -29.02 14.32
CA ALA A 180 9.08 -30.26 14.29
C ALA A 180 9.82 -30.49 12.96
N GLU A 181 9.34 -29.93 11.85
CA GLU A 181 10.04 -29.99 10.54
C GLU A 181 11.19 -28.96 10.40
N GLY A 182 11.39 -28.09 11.40
CA GLY A 182 12.46 -27.09 11.46
C GLY A 182 13.86 -27.65 11.74
N GLY A 183 14.30 -28.64 10.96
CA GLY A 183 15.66 -29.17 10.97
C GLY A 183 16.57 -28.44 9.98
N ASP A 184 17.66 -27.87 10.49
CA ASP A 184 18.72 -27.09 9.83
C ASP A 184 18.34 -25.65 9.42
N VAL A 185 19.05 -24.65 9.98
CA VAL A 185 18.86 -23.20 9.72
C VAL A 185 19.56 -22.81 8.41
N GLY A 186 19.33 -23.62 7.38
CA GLY A 186 19.76 -23.41 6.00
C GLY A 186 18.78 -22.49 5.27
N ALA A 187 19.28 -21.69 4.35
CA ALA A 187 18.50 -20.73 3.56
C ALA A 187 17.18 -21.33 3.07
N VAL A 188 16.05 -20.64 3.31
CA VAL A 188 14.74 -21.01 2.75
C VAL A 188 14.92 -21.25 1.26
N SER A 189 14.55 -22.45 0.80
CA SER A 189 14.75 -22.86 -0.58
C SER A 189 14.09 -21.88 -1.56
N PHE A 190 14.65 -21.72 -2.76
CA PHE A 190 14.03 -20.91 -3.80
C PHE A 190 12.61 -21.40 -4.12
N ALA A 191 12.37 -22.71 -4.03
CA ALA A 191 11.05 -23.32 -4.22
C ALA A 191 10.02 -22.75 -3.22
N GLU A 192 10.34 -22.74 -1.93
CA GLU A 192 9.43 -22.23 -0.91
C GLU A 192 9.24 -20.71 -1.04
N ARG A 193 10.30 -19.95 -1.30
CA ARG A 193 10.20 -18.50 -1.52
C ARG A 193 9.36 -18.15 -2.75
N ALA A 194 9.54 -18.86 -3.86
CA ALA A 194 8.88 -18.55 -5.13
C ALA A 194 7.35 -18.63 -5.05
N ARG A 195 6.81 -19.46 -4.15
CA ARG A 195 5.36 -19.53 -3.88
C ARG A 195 4.76 -18.18 -3.47
N TRP A 196 5.58 -17.34 -2.84
CA TRP A 196 5.18 -16.05 -2.28
C TRP A 196 5.73 -14.85 -3.05
N ILE A 197 6.60 -15.05 -4.04
CA ILE A 197 7.18 -13.97 -4.84
C ILE A 197 6.23 -13.67 -6.00
N PRO A 198 5.60 -12.48 -6.05
CA PRO A 198 4.75 -12.11 -7.17
C PRO A 198 5.56 -11.98 -8.46
N LEU A 199 4.95 -12.34 -9.58
CA LEU A 199 5.59 -12.20 -10.89
C LEU A 199 5.66 -10.71 -11.28
N ARG A 200 6.79 -10.25 -11.80
CA ARG A 200 6.98 -8.86 -12.25
C ARG A 200 5.91 -8.46 -13.27
N LEU A 201 5.42 -7.21 -13.25
CA LEU A 201 4.44 -6.78 -14.27
C LEU A 201 5.06 -6.67 -15.68
N ASN A 202 4.37 -7.23 -16.68
CA ASN A 202 4.66 -7.01 -18.10
C ASN A 202 4.07 -5.68 -18.61
N MET A 203 4.24 -5.36 -19.89
CA MET A 203 3.82 -4.04 -20.43
C MET A 203 2.30 -3.86 -20.46
N ASP A 204 1.55 -4.92 -20.78
CA ASP A 204 0.08 -4.86 -20.79
C ASP A 204 -0.47 -4.73 -19.37
N GLU A 205 0.11 -5.48 -18.42
CA GLU A 205 -0.23 -5.36 -17.00
C GLU A 205 0.09 -3.96 -16.47
N ARG A 206 1.20 -3.33 -16.90
CA ARG A 206 1.49 -1.94 -16.55
C ARG A 206 0.48 -0.95 -17.11
N ARG A 207 -0.16 -1.25 -18.25
CA ARG A 207 -1.30 -0.46 -18.76
C ARG A 207 -2.49 -0.57 -17.80
N LEU A 208 -2.85 -1.80 -17.41
CA LEU A 208 -3.96 -2.06 -16.47
C LEU A 208 -3.70 -1.41 -15.10
N LEU A 209 -2.46 -1.45 -14.61
CA LEU A 209 -2.09 -0.79 -13.35
C LEU A 209 -2.37 0.71 -13.42
N ARG A 210 -1.93 1.40 -14.48
CA ARG A 210 -2.16 2.85 -14.65
C ARG A 210 -3.64 3.19 -14.74
N LEU A 211 -4.41 2.36 -15.43
CA LEU A 211 -5.86 2.50 -15.51
C LEU A 211 -6.49 2.39 -14.11
N LEU A 212 -6.11 1.38 -13.33
CA LEU A 212 -6.61 1.17 -11.98
C LEU A 212 -6.19 2.31 -11.03
N GLU A 213 -4.93 2.72 -11.04
CA GLU A 213 -4.43 3.86 -10.23
C GLU A 213 -5.20 5.14 -10.57
N GLY A 214 -5.42 5.41 -11.86
CA GLY A 214 -6.23 6.53 -12.32
C GLY A 214 -7.65 6.49 -11.73
N ALA A 215 -8.33 5.34 -11.82
CA ALA A 215 -9.68 5.17 -11.29
C ALA A 215 -9.75 5.29 -9.76
N LEU A 216 -8.78 4.73 -9.02
CA LEU A 216 -8.73 4.79 -7.56
C LEU A 216 -8.39 6.20 -7.03
N SER A 217 -7.58 6.95 -7.78
CA SER A 217 -7.16 8.30 -7.37
C SER A 217 -8.34 9.28 -7.27
N VAL A 218 -9.35 9.12 -8.12
CA VAL A 218 -10.58 9.93 -8.13
C VAL A 218 -11.75 9.29 -7.37
N SER A 219 -11.55 8.09 -6.84
CA SER A 219 -12.59 7.37 -6.10
C SER A 219 -12.75 7.90 -4.68
N GLU A 220 -13.98 8.26 -4.31
CA GLU A 220 -14.40 8.62 -2.94
C GLU A 220 -15.00 7.42 -2.18
N TYR A 221 -14.72 6.17 -2.61
CA TYR A 221 -15.39 4.97 -2.09
C TYR A 221 -15.42 4.90 -0.56
N THR A 222 -14.25 4.97 0.07
CA THR A 222 -14.10 4.86 1.53
C THR A 222 -14.77 6.02 2.26
N ASP A 223 -14.69 7.23 1.70
CA ASP A 223 -15.25 8.45 2.30
C ASP A 223 -16.79 8.41 2.35
N LYS A 224 -17.40 7.60 1.48
CA LYS A 224 -18.86 7.47 1.37
C LYS A 224 -19.41 6.20 2.01
N VAL A 225 -18.63 5.13 2.06
CA VAL A 225 -19.06 3.83 2.57
C VAL A 225 -18.76 3.66 4.07
N ASP A 226 -17.57 4.10 4.50
CA ASP A 226 -17.09 3.92 5.86
C ASP A 226 -17.41 5.18 6.70
N ILE A 227 -18.70 5.46 6.86
CA ILE A 227 -19.24 6.53 7.70
C ILE A 227 -19.91 5.99 8.95
N LEU A 228 -19.93 6.78 10.03
CA LEU A 228 -20.55 6.41 11.32
C LEU A 228 -22.09 6.43 11.28
N THR A 229 -22.69 7.18 10.36
CA THR A 229 -24.10 7.59 10.39
C THR A 229 -24.98 6.86 9.38
N TRP A 230 -24.98 5.53 9.43
CA TRP A 230 -25.92 4.71 8.66
C TRP A 230 -27.24 4.49 9.39
N LYS A 231 -28.39 4.82 8.78
CA LYS A 231 -29.72 4.50 9.34
C LYS A 231 -30.01 3.00 9.33
N SER A 232 -29.51 2.30 8.32
CA SER A 232 -29.76 0.87 8.13
C SER A 232 -28.57 0.16 7.49
N LYS A 233 -28.41 -1.14 7.78
CA LYS A 233 -27.44 -2.02 7.12
C LYS A 233 -27.69 -2.09 5.60
N ALA A 234 -28.96 -2.09 5.20
CA ALA A 234 -29.36 -2.14 3.79
C ALA A 234 -28.93 -0.87 3.02
N GLY A 235 -29.02 0.30 3.64
CA GLY A 235 -28.55 1.56 3.05
C GLY A 235 -27.04 1.56 2.79
N ARG A 236 -26.25 1.03 3.72
CA ARG A 236 -24.80 0.86 3.52
C ARG A 236 -24.50 -0.07 2.34
N ILE A 237 -25.19 -1.21 2.26
CA ILE A 237 -25.02 -2.17 1.15
C ILE A 237 -25.38 -1.54 -0.19
N ASN A 238 -26.46 -0.76 -0.26
CA ASN A 238 -26.81 -0.02 -1.47
C ASN A 238 -25.66 0.90 -1.90
N LYS A 239 -25.09 1.67 -0.96
CA LYS A 239 -23.96 2.57 -1.24
C LYS A 239 -22.72 1.82 -1.71
N GLN A 240 -22.39 0.70 -1.05
CA GLN A 240 -21.27 -0.18 -1.44
C GLN A 240 -21.40 -0.62 -2.89
N VAL A 241 -22.57 -1.17 -3.26
CA VAL A 241 -22.84 -1.66 -4.62
C VAL A 241 -22.80 -0.51 -5.62
N ARG A 242 -23.41 0.64 -5.31
CA ARG A 242 -23.44 1.80 -6.21
C ARG A 242 -22.05 2.34 -6.54
N TYR A 243 -21.20 2.52 -5.52
CA TYR A 243 -19.84 3.01 -5.74
C TYR A 243 -18.93 1.94 -6.37
N LEU A 244 -19.13 0.67 -6.04
CA LEU A 244 -18.42 -0.44 -6.69
C LEU A 244 -18.75 -0.50 -8.19
N CYS A 245 -20.04 -0.52 -8.55
CA CYS A 245 -20.50 -0.49 -9.93
C CYS A 245 -20.00 0.76 -10.68
N SER A 246 -19.94 1.91 -10.00
CA SER A 246 -19.41 3.15 -10.61
C SER A 246 -17.94 3.00 -10.98
N LEU A 247 -17.11 2.41 -10.10
CA LEU A 247 -15.70 2.14 -10.42
C LEU A 247 -15.57 1.11 -11.56
N LEU A 248 -16.34 0.03 -11.52
CA LEU A 248 -16.33 -0.98 -12.58
C LEU A 248 -16.70 -0.38 -13.94
N CYS A 249 -17.75 0.45 -14.00
CA CYS A 249 -18.09 1.18 -15.21
C CYS A 249 -16.96 2.12 -15.66
N ALA A 250 -16.33 2.86 -14.74
CA ALA A 250 -15.23 3.76 -15.06
C ALA A 250 -14.03 3.03 -15.68
N LEU A 251 -13.69 1.85 -15.15
CA LEU A 251 -12.61 1.01 -15.70
C LEU A 251 -12.91 0.58 -17.15
N VAL A 252 -14.13 0.11 -17.43
CA VAL A 252 -14.50 -0.31 -18.80
C VAL A 252 -14.58 0.88 -19.74
N VAL A 253 -15.19 2.00 -19.33
CA VAL A 253 -15.30 3.20 -20.17
C VAL A 253 -13.93 3.75 -20.57
N ALA A 254 -12.96 3.73 -19.65
CA ALA A 254 -11.62 4.20 -19.92
C ALA A 254 -10.77 3.23 -20.77
N GLU A 255 -11.07 1.93 -20.75
CA GLU A 255 -10.43 0.94 -21.63
C GLU A 255 -11.07 0.88 -23.03
N ASP A 256 -12.41 0.84 -23.09
CA ASP A 256 -13.22 0.83 -24.32
C ASP A 256 -14.54 1.59 -24.07
N TYR A 257 -14.64 2.78 -24.65
CA TYR A 257 -15.80 3.64 -24.50
C TYR A 257 -17.11 2.97 -24.95
N ASN A 258 -17.11 2.23 -26.06
CA ASN A 258 -18.31 1.59 -26.60
C ASN A 258 -18.75 0.39 -25.75
N ALA A 259 -17.80 -0.38 -25.23
CA ALA A 259 -18.08 -1.41 -24.24
C ALA A 259 -18.62 -0.80 -22.94
N GLY A 260 -18.03 0.31 -22.49
CA GLY A 260 -18.47 1.03 -21.29
C GLY A 260 -19.89 1.58 -21.40
N GLN A 261 -20.25 2.18 -22.54
CA GLN A 261 -21.62 2.65 -22.81
C GLN A 261 -22.64 1.51 -22.80
N ARG A 262 -22.28 0.33 -23.31
CA ARG A 262 -23.13 -0.88 -23.23
C ARG A 262 -23.27 -1.35 -21.78
N LEU A 263 -22.17 -1.45 -21.04
CA LEU A 263 -22.19 -1.84 -19.63
C LEU A 263 -23.07 -0.91 -18.77
N ILE A 264 -23.02 0.40 -18.99
CA ILE A 264 -23.85 1.37 -18.26
C ILE A 264 -25.35 1.15 -18.55
N LYS A 265 -25.71 0.78 -19.78
CA LYS A 265 -27.10 0.54 -20.18
C LYS A 265 -27.60 -0.82 -19.70
N ASP A 266 -26.83 -1.86 -19.95
CA ASP A 266 -27.25 -3.25 -19.76
C ASP A 266 -27.03 -3.73 -18.32
N ARG A 267 -26.12 -3.06 -17.58
CA ARG A 267 -25.73 -3.39 -16.20
C ARG A 267 -25.26 -4.84 -16.00
N ASP A 268 -24.75 -5.44 -17.07
CA ASP A 268 -24.21 -6.80 -17.08
C ASP A 268 -22.69 -6.78 -16.88
N PHE A 269 -22.27 -6.87 -15.61
CA PHE A 269 -20.85 -6.83 -15.25
C PHE A 269 -20.15 -8.18 -15.45
N GLU A 270 -20.89 -9.29 -15.46
CA GLU A 270 -20.35 -10.66 -15.55
C GLU A 270 -19.55 -10.86 -16.84
N GLN A 271 -19.98 -10.24 -17.95
CA GLN A 271 -19.27 -10.30 -19.24
C GLN A 271 -17.85 -9.72 -19.21
N ASN A 272 -17.54 -8.86 -18.24
CA ASN A 272 -16.25 -8.19 -18.10
C ASN A 272 -15.44 -8.72 -16.89
N ALA A 273 -15.87 -9.84 -16.29
CA ALA A 273 -15.27 -10.40 -15.07
C ALA A 273 -13.75 -10.59 -15.17
N ASP A 274 -13.27 -11.23 -16.25
CA ASP A 274 -11.84 -11.49 -16.45
C ASP A 274 -11.00 -10.21 -16.49
N PHE A 275 -11.53 -9.15 -17.10
CA PHE A 275 -10.89 -7.84 -17.17
C PHE A 275 -10.81 -7.19 -15.79
N PHE A 276 -11.91 -7.19 -15.03
CA PHE A 276 -11.93 -6.65 -13.67
C PHE A 276 -10.96 -7.39 -12.75
N GLN A 277 -11.03 -8.73 -12.75
CA GLN A 277 -10.13 -9.57 -11.96
C GLN A 277 -8.67 -9.36 -12.34
N ALA A 278 -8.36 -9.17 -13.63
CA ALA A 278 -7.00 -8.84 -14.08
C ALA A 278 -6.53 -7.48 -13.56
N CYS A 279 -7.36 -6.43 -13.68
CA CYS A 279 -7.05 -5.10 -13.13
C CYS A 279 -6.75 -5.17 -11.63
N PHE A 280 -7.64 -5.79 -10.85
CA PHE A 280 -7.51 -5.87 -9.39
C PHE A 280 -6.36 -6.77 -8.93
N GLU A 281 -6.08 -7.88 -9.62
CA GLU A 281 -4.90 -8.72 -9.35
C GLU A 281 -3.61 -7.95 -9.60
N VAL A 282 -3.51 -7.23 -10.72
CA VAL A 282 -2.32 -6.45 -11.07
C VAL A 282 -2.03 -5.36 -10.03
N GLY A 283 -3.06 -4.65 -9.56
CA GLY A 283 -2.92 -3.64 -8.50
C GLY A 283 -2.38 -4.25 -7.20
N ARG A 284 -2.94 -5.39 -6.79
CA ARG A 284 -2.50 -6.11 -5.59
C ARG A 284 -1.07 -6.64 -5.73
N ARG A 285 -0.75 -7.33 -6.82
CA ARG A 285 0.59 -7.84 -7.13
C ARG A 285 1.64 -6.72 -7.17
N TYR A 286 1.32 -5.58 -7.78
CA TYR A 286 2.20 -4.43 -7.80
C TYR A 286 2.52 -3.90 -6.41
N LYS A 287 1.50 -3.79 -5.54
CA LYS A 287 1.68 -3.34 -4.16
C LYS A 287 2.58 -4.27 -3.35
N VAL A 288 2.40 -5.59 -3.45
CA VAL A 288 3.28 -6.57 -2.76
C VAL A 288 4.74 -6.37 -3.16
N MET A 289 5.00 -6.21 -4.47
CA MET A 289 6.36 -5.98 -4.98
C MET A 289 6.92 -4.60 -4.59
N ASN A 290 6.05 -3.61 -4.35
CA ASN A 290 6.43 -2.22 -4.11
C ASN A 290 5.67 -1.63 -2.90
N PRO A 291 5.98 -2.04 -1.66
CA PRO A 291 5.23 -1.61 -0.47
C PRO A 291 5.10 -0.10 -0.27
N ASP A 292 6.05 0.69 -0.78
CA ASP A 292 6.04 2.15 -0.68
C ASP A 292 5.13 2.88 -1.68
N LYS A 293 4.58 2.16 -2.67
CA LYS A 293 3.72 2.70 -3.73
C LYS A 293 2.23 2.52 -3.40
N MET A 294 1.34 3.13 -4.18
CA MET A 294 -0.12 3.10 -4.00
C MET A 294 -0.58 3.40 -2.56
N ARG A 295 -0.02 4.43 -1.91
CA ARG A 295 -0.22 4.72 -0.48
C ARG A 295 -1.69 4.77 -0.08
N SER A 296 -2.43 5.77 -0.56
CA SER A 296 -3.87 5.93 -0.31
C SER A 296 -4.71 4.95 -1.12
N ASP A 297 -4.29 4.68 -2.35
CA ASP A 297 -5.12 4.04 -3.36
C ASP A 297 -5.28 2.54 -3.10
N TYR A 298 -4.24 1.90 -2.56
CA TYR A 298 -4.32 0.48 -2.22
C TYR A 298 -5.28 0.21 -1.06
N GLY A 299 -5.37 1.10 -0.07
CA GLY A 299 -6.37 0.99 1.00
C GLY A 299 -7.79 1.02 0.44
N LYS A 300 -8.07 1.93 -0.50
CA LYS A 300 -9.36 1.99 -1.21
C LYS A 300 -9.64 0.70 -1.99
N LEU A 301 -8.65 0.20 -2.73
CA LEU A 301 -8.74 -1.06 -3.46
C LEU A 301 -9.10 -2.22 -2.53
N MET A 302 -8.35 -2.39 -1.44
CA MET A 302 -8.55 -3.51 -0.52
C MET A 302 -9.91 -3.44 0.16
N TYR A 303 -10.34 -2.27 0.64
CA TYR A 303 -11.64 -2.12 1.29
C TYR A 303 -12.80 -2.35 0.33
N MET A 304 -12.68 -1.87 -0.90
CA MET A 304 -13.65 -2.18 -1.94
C MET A 304 -13.69 -3.69 -2.24
N LEU A 305 -12.54 -4.36 -2.35
CA LEU A 305 -12.51 -5.80 -2.60
C LEU A 305 -13.05 -6.61 -1.42
N MET A 306 -12.77 -6.22 -0.18
CA MET A 306 -13.38 -6.81 1.02
C MET A 306 -14.90 -6.73 0.96
N ASP A 307 -15.46 -5.62 0.47
CA ASP A 307 -16.92 -5.47 0.30
C ASP A 307 -17.43 -6.34 -0.86
N SER A 308 -16.68 -6.47 -1.95
CA SER A 308 -17.05 -7.34 -3.07
C SER A 308 -17.12 -8.83 -2.70
N CYS A 309 -16.45 -9.23 -1.61
CA CYS A 309 -16.50 -10.59 -1.06
C CYS A 309 -17.70 -10.83 -0.13
N ASP A 310 -18.57 -9.84 0.14
CA ASP A 310 -19.83 -10.10 0.83
C ASP A 310 -20.77 -10.88 -0.11
N PRO A 311 -21.31 -12.05 0.30
CA PRO A 311 -22.19 -12.86 -0.54
C PRO A 311 -23.36 -12.10 -1.16
N GLN A 312 -23.91 -11.09 -0.47
CA GLN A 312 -25.01 -10.29 -1.01
C GLN A 312 -24.56 -9.38 -2.16
N ILE A 313 -23.34 -8.85 -2.08
CA ILE A 313 -22.76 -7.99 -3.11
C ILE A 313 -22.30 -8.84 -4.29
N GLU A 314 -21.63 -9.96 -4.02
CA GLU A 314 -21.20 -10.92 -5.05
C GLU A 314 -22.39 -11.46 -5.85
N GLU A 315 -23.50 -11.82 -5.19
CA GLU A 315 -24.71 -12.28 -5.85
C GLU A 315 -25.30 -11.22 -6.81
N LEU A 316 -25.29 -9.95 -6.39
CA LEU A 316 -25.78 -8.81 -7.16
C LEU A 316 -24.88 -8.50 -8.37
N LEU A 317 -23.56 -8.59 -8.22
CA LEU A 317 -22.61 -8.40 -9.31
C LEU A 317 -22.66 -9.56 -10.31
N GLY A 318 -22.91 -10.77 -9.83
CA GLY A 318 -22.95 -11.99 -10.64
C GLY A 318 -21.59 -12.61 -10.93
N PHE A 319 -20.49 -12.07 -10.38
CA PHE A 319 -19.15 -12.59 -10.55
C PHE A 319 -18.26 -12.24 -9.33
N GLU A 320 -17.16 -12.97 -9.17
CA GLU A 320 -16.15 -12.68 -8.14
C GLU A 320 -15.16 -11.61 -8.63
N CYS A 321 -14.94 -10.54 -7.86
CA CYS A 321 -13.94 -9.52 -8.21
C CYS A 321 -12.48 -9.98 -7.98
N VAL A 322 -12.27 -11.03 -7.19
CA VAL A 322 -10.95 -11.41 -6.67
C VAL A 322 -10.51 -12.74 -7.29
N LYS A 323 -9.34 -12.76 -7.91
CA LYS A 323 -8.61 -13.99 -8.27
C LYS A 323 -7.30 -14.13 -7.47
N PRO A 324 -6.71 -15.33 -7.37
CA PRO A 324 -5.41 -15.50 -6.70
C PRO A 324 -4.30 -14.66 -7.36
N LEU A 325 -3.31 -14.24 -6.56
CA LEU A 325 -2.12 -13.55 -7.07
C LEU A 325 -1.28 -14.48 -7.95
N LEU A 326 -0.74 -13.94 -9.04
CA LEU A 326 0.23 -14.65 -9.86
C LEU A 326 1.63 -14.58 -9.23
N THR A 327 2.16 -15.72 -8.81
CA THR A 327 3.48 -15.84 -8.20
C THR A 327 4.43 -16.61 -9.12
N VAL A 328 5.73 -16.48 -8.87
CA VAL A 328 6.75 -17.24 -9.62
C VAL A 328 6.51 -18.74 -9.45
N GLY A 329 6.14 -19.16 -8.24
CA GLY A 329 5.80 -20.56 -7.93
C GLY A 329 4.61 -21.04 -8.74
N SER A 330 3.45 -20.36 -8.64
CA SER A 330 2.25 -20.80 -9.36
C SER A 330 2.43 -20.79 -10.88
N PHE A 331 3.14 -19.80 -11.42
CA PHE A 331 3.44 -19.70 -12.84
C PHE A 331 4.34 -20.85 -13.35
N LEU A 332 5.40 -21.19 -12.58
CA LEU A 332 6.30 -22.29 -12.94
C LEU A 332 5.64 -23.65 -12.76
N ASP A 333 4.86 -23.86 -11.70
CA ASP A 333 4.16 -25.11 -11.44
C ASP A 333 3.18 -25.45 -12.56
N GLU A 334 2.38 -24.47 -13.00
CA GLU A 334 1.43 -24.62 -14.12
C GLU A 334 2.13 -25.05 -15.43
N ARG A 335 3.38 -24.61 -15.62
CA ARG A 335 4.19 -24.87 -16.83
C ARG A 335 5.19 -26.02 -16.68
N GLY A 336 5.22 -26.70 -15.53
CA GLY A 336 6.16 -27.79 -15.23
C GLY A 336 7.63 -27.34 -15.08
N GLY A 337 7.84 -26.08 -14.68
CA GLY A 337 9.13 -25.41 -14.57
C GLY A 337 9.79 -25.44 -13.19
N ALA A 338 9.18 -26.09 -12.19
CA ALA A 338 9.63 -26.05 -10.78
C ALA A 338 11.12 -26.42 -10.57
N ARG A 339 11.65 -27.36 -11.37
CA ARG A 339 13.07 -27.79 -11.32
C ARG A 339 14.08 -26.67 -11.60
N LEU A 340 13.65 -25.53 -12.16
CA LEU A 340 14.47 -24.34 -12.29
C LEU A 340 14.96 -23.83 -10.92
N LEU A 341 14.08 -23.88 -9.91
CA LEU A 341 14.32 -23.31 -8.58
C LEU A 341 15.33 -24.13 -7.76
N GLU A 342 15.58 -25.37 -8.16
CA GLU A 342 16.55 -26.28 -7.52
C GLU A 342 17.95 -26.14 -8.13
N ASP A 343 18.12 -25.39 -9.22
CA ASP A 343 19.41 -25.25 -9.89
C ASP A 343 20.37 -24.36 -9.06
N PRO A 344 21.61 -24.82 -8.75
CA PRO A 344 22.59 -24.01 -8.02
C PRO A 344 22.93 -22.66 -8.66
N LEU A 345 22.77 -22.53 -9.98
CA LEU A 345 22.98 -21.24 -10.67
C LEU A 345 21.94 -20.19 -10.29
N MET A 346 20.81 -20.54 -9.66
CA MET A 346 19.81 -19.58 -9.18
C MET A 346 20.38 -18.57 -8.19
N GLU A 347 21.30 -19.00 -7.32
CA GLU A 347 22.00 -18.10 -6.39
C GLU A 347 22.76 -17.03 -7.17
N THR A 348 23.55 -17.43 -8.17
CA THR A 348 24.33 -16.50 -8.99
C THR A 348 23.44 -15.64 -9.89
N ALA A 349 22.38 -16.20 -10.46
CA ALA A 349 21.49 -15.52 -11.41
C ALA A 349 20.61 -14.46 -10.73
N THR A 350 20.36 -14.61 -9.43
CA THR A 350 19.51 -13.70 -8.64
C THR A 350 20.30 -12.85 -7.64
N ALA A 351 21.60 -13.10 -7.44
CA ALA A 351 22.45 -12.36 -6.50
C ALA A 351 22.43 -10.84 -6.70
N GLU A 352 22.36 -10.08 -5.61
CA GLU A 352 22.45 -8.62 -5.68
C GLU A 352 23.85 -8.13 -6.00
N ILE A 353 23.92 -7.12 -6.88
CA ILE A 353 25.19 -6.51 -7.30
C ILE A 353 25.46 -5.28 -6.44
N VAL A 354 26.19 -5.48 -5.35
CA VAL A 354 26.60 -4.40 -4.46
C VAL A 354 27.84 -3.70 -5.03
N ALA A 355 27.68 -2.46 -5.48
CA ALA A 355 28.77 -1.63 -6.00
C ALA A 355 29.63 -1.06 -4.86
N ALA A 356 29.01 -0.43 -3.86
CA ALA A 356 29.67 0.20 -2.70
C ALA A 356 31.02 0.88 -3.06
N ASN A 357 32.09 0.61 -2.30
CA ASN A 357 33.44 1.10 -2.58
C ASN A 357 34.27 0.15 -3.46
N ARG A 358 33.63 -0.80 -4.15
CA ARG A 358 34.36 -1.82 -4.93
C ARG A 358 34.83 -1.22 -6.27
N PRO A 359 36.02 -1.60 -6.76
CA PRO A 359 36.48 -1.18 -8.08
C PRO A 359 35.49 -1.60 -9.18
N ARG A 360 35.23 -0.69 -10.14
CA ARG A 360 34.34 -0.93 -11.29
C ARG A 360 34.59 -2.27 -12.02
N PRO A 361 35.84 -2.72 -12.23
CA PRO A 361 36.09 -4.01 -12.89
C PRO A 361 35.51 -5.22 -12.15
N HIS A 362 35.53 -5.22 -10.81
CA HIS A 362 34.98 -6.33 -10.01
C HIS A 362 33.45 -6.35 -10.12
N VAL A 363 32.81 -5.19 -10.06
CA VAL A 363 31.36 -5.04 -10.26
C VAL A 363 30.96 -5.55 -11.65
N GLN A 364 31.72 -5.18 -12.70
CA GLN A 364 31.47 -5.64 -14.06
C GLN A 364 31.66 -7.15 -14.22
N ALA A 365 32.62 -7.75 -13.52
CA ALA A 365 32.82 -9.20 -13.53
C ALA A 365 31.64 -9.94 -12.90
N ASP A 366 31.09 -9.44 -11.79
CA ASP A 366 29.91 -10.02 -11.16
C ASP A 366 28.67 -9.88 -12.05
N ILE A 367 28.48 -8.73 -12.70
CA ILE A 367 27.40 -8.54 -13.70
C ILE A 367 27.51 -9.59 -14.81
N LYS A 368 28.70 -9.77 -15.39
CA LYS A 368 28.92 -10.77 -16.45
C LYS A 368 28.63 -12.20 -15.97
N ARG A 369 29.04 -12.54 -14.74
CA ARG A 369 28.76 -13.86 -14.14
C ARG A 369 27.25 -14.08 -13.96
N LYS A 370 26.53 -13.07 -13.48
CA LYS A 370 25.07 -13.08 -13.29
C LYS A 370 24.34 -13.28 -14.63
N GLU A 371 24.70 -12.52 -15.66
CA GLU A 371 24.09 -12.64 -16.99
C GLU A 371 24.39 -13.98 -17.68
N ALA A 372 25.61 -14.52 -17.49
CA ALA A 372 25.96 -15.85 -17.98
C ALA A 372 25.14 -16.94 -17.30
N ALA A 373 24.93 -16.86 -15.98
CA ALA A 373 24.10 -17.79 -15.22
C ALA A 373 22.63 -17.74 -15.69
N ARG A 374 22.07 -16.54 -15.87
CA ARG A 374 20.71 -16.33 -16.42
C ARG A 374 20.54 -16.98 -17.79
N SER A 375 21.49 -16.72 -18.70
CA SER A 375 21.49 -17.29 -20.05
C SER A 375 21.59 -18.82 -20.03
N ALA A 376 22.40 -19.39 -19.14
CA ALA A 376 22.54 -20.84 -19.00
C ALA A 376 21.24 -21.49 -18.49
N LEU A 377 20.62 -20.90 -17.48
CA LEU A 377 19.35 -21.36 -16.93
C LEU A 377 18.21 -21.30 -17.95
N ALA A 378 18.04 -20.17 -18.63
CA ALA A 378 17.00 -20.00 -19.65
C ALA A 378 17.09 -21.06 -20.74
N ARG A 379 18.30 -21.32 -21.28
CA ARG A 379 18.51 -22.37 -22.29
C ARG A 379 18.30 -23.78 -21.76
N LYS A 380 18.71 -24.06 -20.52
CA LYS A 380 18.63 -25.39 -19.91
C LYS A 380 17.19 -25.80 -19.61
N TYR A 381 16.36 -24.86 -19.15
CA TYR A 381 15.01 -25.14 -18.64
C TYR A 381 13.89 -24.79 -19.63
N LYS A 382 14.22 -24.29 -20.83
CA LYS A 382 13.24 -24.06 -21.90
C LYS A 382 12.51 -25.36 -22.25
N THR A 383 11.19 -25.27 -22.34
CA THR A 383 10.32 -26.34 -22.84
C THR A 383 9.32 -25.79 -23.85
N ALA A 384 8.46 -26.65 -24.41
CA ALA A 384 7.36 -26.20 -25.27
C ALA A 384 6.29 -25.37 -24.52
N ARG A 385 6.24 -25.48 -23.18
CA ARG A 385 5.28 -24.76 -22.32
C ARG A 385 5.91 -23.62 -21.51
N LEU A 386 7.23 -23.46 -21.60
CA LEU A 386 7.99 -22.48 -20.84
C LEU A 386 9.13 -21.94 -21.69
N THR A 387 8.98 -20.70 -22.15
CA THR A 387 9.94 -20.03 -23.03
C THR A 387 11.15 -19.49 -22.28
N GLU A 388 12.21 -19.14 -23.01
CA GLU A 388 13.41 -18.51 -22.42
C GLU A 388 13.08 -17.17 -21.75
N ASP A 389 12.21 -16.37 -22.38
CA ASP A 389 11.80 -15.07 -21.86
C ASP A 389 10.98 -15.20 -20.58
N GLU A 390 10.09 -16.19 -20.50
CA GLU A 390 9.33 -16.50 -19.27
C GLU A 390 10.25 -16.98 -18.13
N ILE A 391 11.27 -17.78 -18.43
CA ILE A 391 12.27 -18.18 -17.42
C ILE A 391 13.03 -16.96 -16.91
N LEU A 392 13.50 -16.09 -17.81
CA LEU A 392 14.16 -14.84 -17.43
C LEU A 392 13.23 -13.95 -16.61
N TRP A 393 11.95 -13.88 -16.97
CA TRP A 393 10.92 -13.14 -16.24
C TRP A 393 10.75 -13.63 -14.79
N CYS A 394 10.72 -14.95 -14.57
CA CYS A 394 10.73 -15.54 -13.23
C CYS A 394 12.02 -15.19 -12.47
N ILE A 395 13.19 -15.31 -13.10
CA ILE A 395 14.49 -14.99 -12.48
C ILE A 395 14.58 -13.50 -12.11
N TYR A 396 14.05 -12.60 -12.95
CA TYR A 396 13.99 -11.18 -12.65
C TYR A 396 13.06 -10.88 -11.48
N SER A 397 11.92 -11.57 -11.39
CA SER A 397 10.99 -11.41 -10.26
C SER A 397 11.62 -11.85 -8.93
N ILE A 398 12.39 -12.95 -8.94
CA ILE A 398 13.17 -13.37 -7.75
C ILE A 398 14.30 -12.38 -7.45
N SER A 399 14.95 -11.83 -8.47
CA SER A 399 15.96 -10.77 -8.29
C SER A 399 15.33 -9.53 -7.64
N ASP A 400 14.13 -9.12 -8.06
CA ASP A 400 13.42 -7.99 -7.47
C ASP A 400 13.11 -8.26 -5.97
N ASN A 401 12.75 -9.49 -5.60
CA ASN A 401 12.61 -9.86 -4.19
C ASN A 401 13.95 -9.81 -3.42
N ASN A 402 15.07 -10.19 -4.02
CA ASN A 402 16.39 -10.02 -3.40
C ASN A 402 16.76 -8.53 -3.22
N SER A 403 16.45 -7.68 -4.21
CA SER A 403 16.59 -6.23 -4.11
C SER A 403 15.72 -5.65 -2.98
N TYR A 404 14.48 -6.15 -2.84
CA TYR A 404 13.61 -5.81 -1.73
C TYR A 404 14.27 -6.16 -0.39
N LEU A 405 14.76 -7.39 -0.22
CA LEU A 405 15.43 -7.82 1.02
C LEU A 405 16.65 -6.96 1.32
N PHE A 406 17.47 -6.64 0.32
CA PHE A 406 18.63 -5.76 0.48
C PHE A 406 18.23 -4.37 1.00
N PHE A 407 17.14 -3.78 0.49
CA PHE A 407 16.70 -2.46 0.93
C PHE A 407 15.95 -2.48 2.27
N ASN A 408 15.25 -3.57 2.59
CA ASN A 408 14.30 -3.60 3.72
C ASN A 408 14.84 -4.33 4.95
N ARG A 409 15.54 -5.45 4.76
CA ARG A 409 16.08 -6.30 5.83
C ARG A 409 17.50 -5.87 6.22
N ASP A 410 18.38 -5.60 5.27
CA ASP A 410 19.79 -5.35 5.58
C ASP A 410 20.04 -4.11 6.48
N PRO A 411 19.23 -3.03 6.47
CA PRO A 411 19.33 -1.98 7.47
C PRO A 411 19.14 -2.49 8.90
N VAL A 412 18.27 -3.49 9.09
CA VAL A 412 18.09 -4.16 10.38
C VAL A 412 19.37 -4.92 10.77
N ASP A 413 19.97 -5.66 9.84
CA ASP A 413 21.24 -6.37 10.05
C ASP A 413 22.38 -5.42 10.41
N LYS A 414 22.43 -4.24 9.76
CA LYS A 414 23.38 -3.16 10.12
C LYS A 414 23.15 -2.66 11.54
N MET A 415 21.90 -2.43 11.95
CA MET A 415 21.59 -1.99 13.31
C MET A 415 21.94 -3.04 14.36
N ILE A 416 21.68 -4.33 14.10
CA ILE A 416 22.10 -5.44 14.98
C ILE A 416 23.63 -5.49 15.08
N THR A 417 24.34 -5.35 13.96
CA THR A 417 25.80 -5.30 13.93
C THR A 417 26.32 -4.13 14.75
N MET A 418 25.73 -2.94 14.62
CA MET A 418 26.14 -1.77 15.40
C MET A 418 25.81 -1.92 16.89
N LEU A 419 24.67 -2.50 17.25
CA LEU A 419 24.33 -2.80 18.65
C LEU A 419 25.38 -3.73 19.29
N THR A 420 25.69 -4.84 18.63
CA THR A 420 26.64 -5.85 19.15
C THR A 420 28.10 -5.42 19.11
N THR A 421 28.44 -4.44 18.26
CA THR A 421 29.79 -3.87 18.18
C THR A 421 30.04 -2.82 19.25
N TYR A 422 29.10 -1.89 19.45
CA TYR A 422 29.30 -0.72 20.32
C TYR A 422 28.78 -0.90 21.75
N PHE A 423 27.90 -1.88 21.99
CA PHE A 423 27.26 -2.10 23.29
C PHE A 423 27.47 -3.55 23.75
N ARG A 424 27.60 -3.74 25.07
CA ARG A 424 27.77 -5.06 25.69
C ARG A 424 26.75 -5.23 26.80
N PRO A 425 25.98 -6.32 26.88
CA PRO A 425 24.88 -6.44 27.83
C PRO A 425 25.33 -6.33 29.31
N ASP A 426 26.53 -6.82 29.59
CA ASP A 426 27.12 -6.94 30.92
C ASP A 426 28.01 -5.74 31.32
N GLN A 427 28.39 -4.89 30.36
CA GLN A 427 29.41 -3.85 30.55
C GLN A 427 29.05 -2.55 29.84
N HIS A 428 29.08 -1.44 30.58
CA HIS A 428 28.80 -0.14 30.01
C HIS A 428 29.54 1.00 30.72
N THR A 429 29.71 2.08 29.97
CA THR A 429 30.11 3.40 30.45
C THR A 429 28.87 4.30 30.49
N PRO A 430 28.92 5.52 31.06
CA PRO A 430 27.82 6.47 30.92
C PRO A 430 27.40 6.73 29.46
N GLN A 431 28.36 6.74 28.53
CA GLN A 431 28.17 6.97 27.10
C GLN A 431 27.62 5.76 26.34
N THR A 432 27.78 4.55 26.88
CA THR A 432 27.26 3.31 26.28
C THR A 432 26.13 2.67 27.09
N SER A 433 25.73 3.27 28.21
CA SER A 433 24.58 2.81 28.96
C SER A 433 23.32 2.92 28.10
N LEU A 434 22.46 1.90 28.18
CA LEU A 434 21.14 1.86 27.54
C LEU A 434 20.01 1.89 28.57
N ALA A 435 20.32 2.07 29.86
CA ALA A 435 19.29 2.10 30.89
C ALA A 435 18.28 3.24 30.62
N ILE A 436 17.00 2.93 30.83
CA ILE A 436 15.87 3.86 30.71
C ILE A 436 15.02 3.80 31.98
N SER A 437 14.32 4.87 32.30
CA SER A 437 13.45 4.95 33.47
C SER A 437 12.16 5.66 33.11
N SER A 438 11.04 5.05 33.48
CA SER A 438 9.71 5.61 33.26
C SER A 438 9.62 7.05 33.77
N GLY A 439 9.04 7.93 32.95
CA GLY A 439 8.90 9.36 33.22
C GLY A 439 10.14 10.21 32.93
N ARG A 440 11.31 9.60 32.63
CA ARG A 440 12.52 10.34 32.22
C ARG A 440 12.70 10.31 30.71
N GLY A 441 12.93 11.48 30.11
CA GLY A 441 13.14 11.59 28.66
C GLY A 441 11.93 11.17 27.81
N GLY A 442 10.75 11.04 28.42
CA GLY A 442 9.53 10.53 27.77
C GLY A 442 9.39 9.00 27.73
N ALA A 443 10.34 8.26 28.32
CA ALA A 443 10.25 6.81 28.42
C ALA A 443 9.04 6.38 29.26
N ARG A 444 8.34 5.33 28.81
CA ARG A 444 7.26 4.70 29.59
C ARG A 444 7.73 3.45 30.32
N LEU A 445 8.68 2.73 29.72
CA LEU A 445 9.31 1.55 30.30
C LEU A 445 10.47 1.92 31.23
N SER A 446 10.76 1.02 32.18
CA SER A 446 11.93 1.09 33.07
C SER A 446 12.77 -0.17 32.90
N HIS A 447 13.95 -0.02 32.29
CA HIS A 447 14.85 -1.14 32.01
C HIS A 447 16.28 -0.81 32.50
N SER A 448 16.94 -1.81 33.09
CA SER A 448 18.39 -1.78 33.26
C SER A 448 19.08 -1.77 31.89
N HIS A 449 20.38 -1.47 31.85
CA HIS A 449 21.15 -1.52 30.62
C HIS A 449 21.05 -2.89 29.91
N GLU A 450 21.28 -3.97 30.65
CA GLU A 450 21.20 -5.35 30.15
C GLU A 450 19.80 -5.66 29.60
N ARG A 451 18.75 -5.26 30.32
CA ARG A 451 17.37 -5.51 29.90
C ARG A 451 17.02 -4.72 28.64
N GLN A 452 17.44 -3.46 28.55
CA GLN A 452 17.22 -2.65 27.34
C GLN A 452 18.01 -3.20 26.15
N TYR A 453 19.27 -3.59 26.34
CA TYR A 453 20.09 -4.21 25.29
C TYR A 453 19.38 -5.42 24.69
N ASN A 454 18.92 -6.35 25.54
CA ASN A 454 18.22 -7.55 25.10
C ASN A 454 16.88 -7.23 24.43
N TYR A 455 16.12 -6.27 24.97
CA TYR A 455 14.86 -5.82 24.38
C TYR A 455 15.03 -5.25 22.96
N VAL A 456 16.08 -4.45 22.74
CA VAL A 456 16.44 -3.90 21.42
C VAL A 456 16.87 -5.02 20.48
N LEU A 457 17.77 -5.91 20.92
CA LEU A 457 18.27 -7.02 20.09
C LEU A 457 17.13 -7.94 19.63
N GLN A 458 16.21 -8.28 20.54
CA GLN A 458 15.01 -9.08 20.23
C GLN A 458 14.10 -8.37 19.23
N SER A 459 13.85 -7.07 19.42
CA SER A 459 13.00 -6.29 18.51
C SER A 459 13.60 -6.23 17.10
N LEU A 460 14.89 -5.94 16.99
CA LEU A 460 15.59 -5.91 15.70
C LEU A 460 15.62 -7.31 15.06
N THR A 461 15.86 -8.37 15.83
CA THR A 461 15.85 -9.75 15.30
C THR A 461 14.46 -10.10 14.77
N LEU A 462 13.39 -9.74 15.48
CA LEU A 462 12.03 -9.93 15.02
C LEU A 462 11.76 -9.16 13.71
N TRP A 463 12.10 -7.87 13.67
CA TRP A 463 11.94 -7.04 12.47
C TRP A 463 12.70 -7.58 11.26
N ARG A 464 13.88 -8.19 11.49
CA ARG A 464 14.67 -8.85 10.45
C ARG A 464 13.94 -10.06 9.87
N GLU A 465 13.39 -10.93 10.71
CA GLU A 465 12.66 -12.13 10.25
C GLU A 465 11.32 -11.74 9.59
N VAL A 466 10.59 -10.76 10.14
CA VAL A 466 9.39 -10.21 9.49
C VAL A 466 9.70 -9.61 8.12
N SER A 467 10.79 -8.85 7.99
CA SER A 467 11.22 -8.30 6.70
C SER A 467 11.63 -9.40 5.70
N THR A 468 12.14 -10.52 6.20
CA THR A 468 12.49 -11.68 5.37
C THR A 468 11.25 -12.37 4.82
N ASP A 469 10.21 -12.52 5.65
CA ASP A 469 8.95 -13.17 5.29
C ASP A 469 7.88 -12.19 4.78
N MET A 470 8.22 -10.91 4.52
CA MET A 470 7.23 -9.86 4.25
C MET A 470 6.31 -10.19 3.07
N PHE A 471 6.84 -10.73 1.97
CA PHE A 471 6.01 -11.10 0.81
C PHE A 471 5.03 -12.24 1.16
N LYS A 472 5.47 -13.22 1.96
CA LYS A 472 4.60 -14.29 2.46
C LYS A 472 3.51 -13.70 3.36
N LEU A 473 3.89 -12.87 4.33
CA LEU A 473 2.95 -12.20 5.25
C LEU A 473 1.93 -11.36 4.48
N TRP A 474 2.34 -10.64 3.44
CA TRP A 474 1.43 -9.84 2.61
C TRP A 474 0.42 -10.70 1.86
N CYS A 475 0.88 -11.77 1.20
CA CYS A 475 -0.01 -12.71 0.50
C CYS A 475 -1.01 -13.38 1.46
N LEU A 476 -0.57 -13.73 2.68
CA LEU A 476 -1.44 -14.27 3.73
C LEU A 476 -2.43 -13.22 4.25
N ALA A 477 -1.98 -11.98 4.43
CA ALA A 477 -2.83 -10.87 4.85
C ALA A 477 -3.95 -10.62 3.84
N GLU A 478 -3.64 -10.54 2.54
CA GLU A 478 -4.66 -10.44 1.51
C GLU A 478 -5.58 -11.65 1.48
N SER A 479 -5.03 -12.85 1.64
CA SER A 479 -5.82 -14.09 1.69
C SER A 479 -6.77 -14.12 2.87
N ASP A 480 -6.40 -13.57 4.03
CA ASP A 480 -7.30 -13.44 5.18
C ASP A 480 -8.36 -12.35 4.94
N LEU A 481 -7.96 -11.17 4.44
CA LEU A 481 -8.85 -10.04 4.20
C LEU A 481 -9.94 -10.35 3.17
N LEU A 482 -9.59 -11.10 2.12
CA LEU A 482 -10.45 -11.40 0.97
C LEU A 482 -11.06 -12.81 1.04
N ARG A 483 -10.92 -13.54 2.15
CA ARG A 483 -11.45 -14.89 2.29
C ARG A 483 -12.99 -14.87 2.34
N SER A 484 -13.64 -15.64 1.47
CA SER A 484 -15.06 -15.91 1.60
C SER A 484 -15.38 -16.56 2.94
N GLY A 485 -16.32 -15.99 3.69
CA GLY A 485 -16.68 -16.44 5.03
C GLY A 485 -15.94 -15.75 6.18
N ASN A 486 -14.82 -15.04 5.94
CA ASN A 486 -14.16 -14.24 6.97
C ASN A 486 -14.68 -12.79 6.94
N ARG A 487 -15.76 -12.50 7.65
CA ARG A 487 -16.38 -11.16 7.62
C ARG A 487 -15.69 -10.19 8.57
N TYR A 488 -15.57 -8.94 8.15
CA TYR A 488 -15.16 -7.85 9.03
C TYR A 488 -16.38 -7.24 9.76
N ARG A 489 -16.11 -6.56 10.88
CA ARG A 489 -17.05 -5.68 11.57
C ARG A 489 -16.55 -4.24 11.49
N LEU A 490 -17.38 -3.34 11.00
CA LEU A 490 -17.08 -1.92 11.03
C LEU A 490 -17.35 -1.40 12.45
N CYS A 491 -16.32 -0.94 13.16
CA CYS A 491 -16.47 -0.39 14.50
C CYS A 491 -15.48 0.73 14.78
N ASP A 492 -15.88 1.66 15.63
CA ASP A 492 -14.93 2.59 16.24
C ASP A 492 -14.03 1.82 17.21
N THR A 493 -12.73 2.00 17.03
CA THR A 493 -11.68 1.32 17.79
C THR A 493 -11.04 2.24 18.85
N GLY A 494 -11.51 3.48 18.98
CA GLY A 494 -10.82 4.54 19.71
C GLY A 494 -9.73 5.23 18.87
N GLN A 495 -9.28 4.60 17.79
CA GLN A 495 -8.37 5.15 16.78
C GLN A 495 -9.13 5.62 15.52
N GLY A 496 -10.46 5.73 15.61
CA GLY A 496 -11.35 5.96 14.49
C GLY A 496 -12.07 4.69 14.02
N LEU A 497 -12.88 4.88 12.98
CA LEU A 497 -13.72 3.85 12.39
C LEU A 497 -12.87 2.89 11.55
N ASN A 498 -12.84 1.62 11.94
CA ASN A 498 -12.02 0.60 11.29
C ASN A 498 -12.83 -0.64 10.94
N ARG A 499 -12.42 -1.32 9.87
CA ARG A 499 -12.90 -2.65 9.49
C ARG A 499 -12.11 -3.68 10.30
N VAL A 500 -12.66 -4.10 11.44
CA VAL A 500 -12.03 -5.07 12.32
C VAL A 500 -12.29 -6.49 11.80
N GLN A 501 -11.24 -7.25 11.52
CA GLN A 501 -11.32 -8.57 10.89
C GLN A 501 -10.23 -9.50 11.40
N GLN A 502 -10.61 -10.74 11.73
CA GLN A 502 -9.65 -11.77 12.11
C GLN A 502 -8.73 -12.13 10.95
N ALA A 503 -7.49 -12.50 11.27
CA ALA A 503 -6.50 -12.88 10.26
C ALA A 503 -5.70 -14.11 10.69
N PRO A 504 -6.33 -15.30 10.69
CA PRO A 504 -5.74 -16.50 11.27
C PRO A 504 -4.50 -16.99 10.53
N ALA A 505 -4.40 -16.83 9.20
CA ALA A 505 -3.21 -17.28 8.47
C ALA A 505 -2.02 -16.37 8.74
N THR A 506 -2.26 -15.07 8.75
CA THR A 506 -1.26 -14.04 9.09
C THR A 506 -0.82 -14.18 10.55
N TYR A 507 -1.76 -14.40 11.47
CA TYR A 507 -1.49 -14.62 12.90
C TYR A 507 -0.58 -15.83 13.10
N ARG A 508 -0.93 -16.99 12.52
CA ARG A 508 -0.11 -18.21 12.61
C ARG A 508 1.30 -18.00 12.07
N ALA A 509 1.43 -17.35 10.91
CA ALA A 509 2.74 -17.05 10.33
C ALA A 509 3.58 -16.14 11.24
N MET A 510 2.97 -15.12 11.85
CA MET A 510 3.66 -14.22 12.78
C MET A 510 4.07 -14.94 14.07
N THR A 511 3.21 -15.80 14.62
CA THR A 511 3.52 -16.64 15.78
C THR A 511 4.68 -17.59 15.49
N ALA A 512 4.72 -18.20 14.30
CA ALA A 512 5.84 -19.03 13.87
C ALA A 512 7.16 -18.23 13.77
N ILE A 513 7.11 -17.01 13.21
CA ILE A 513 8.28 -16.11 13.18
C ILE A 513 8.76 -15.79 14.60
N LEU A 514 7.83 -15.45 15.50
CA LEU A 514 8.14 -15.13 16.89
C LEU A 514 8.78 -16.32 17.61
N ALA A 515 8.23 -17.52 17.46
CA ALA A 515 8.78 -18.74 18.04
C ALA A 515 10.21 -19.01 17.55
N ARG A 516 10.48 -18.87 16.25
CA ARG A 516 11.85 -18.99 15.70
C ARG A 516 12.81 -17.95 16.31
N CYS A 517 12.35 -16.71 16.50
CA CYS A 517 13.14 -15.66 17.14
C CYS A 517 13.45 -15.99 18.61
N GLN A 518 12.45 -16.44 19.36
CA GLN A 518 12.59 -16.81 20.78
C GLN A 518 13.57 -17.97 20.96
N LEU A 519 13.47 -19.01 20.12
CA LEU A 519 14.40 -20.14 20.13
C LEU A 519 15.85 -19.69 19.85
N ARG A 520 16.05 -18.77 18.91
CA ARG A 520 17.38 -18.28 18.53
C ARG A 520 18.03 -17.41 19.62
N ILE A 521 17.24 -16.61 20.33
CA ILE A 521 17.75 -15.65 21.33
C ILE A 521 17.81 -16.27 22.74
N GLY A 522 16.97 -17.27 23.02
CA GLY A 522 16.92 -18.01 24.28
C GLY A 522 16.18 -17.31 25.43
N HIS A 523 16.21 -15.98 25.51
CA HIS A 523 15.48 -15.19 26.50
C HIS A 523 14.65 -14.11 25.81
N TRP A 524 13.42 -13.83 26.31
CA TRP A 524 12.50 -12.84 25.75
C TRP A 524 12.13 -11.75 26.77
N VAL A 525 12.23 -10.49 26.39
CA VAL A 525 11.85 -9.31 27.18
C VAL A 525 10.67 -8.62 26.51
N GLY A 526 9.66 -8.26 27.31
CA GLY A 526 8.41 -7.67 26.81
C GLY A 526 7.32 -8.72 26.58
N SER A 527 6.17 -8.27 26.09
CA SER A 527 5.05 -9.15 25.80
C SER A 527 5.27 -9.88 24.46
N SER A 528 4.77 -11.11 24.39
CA SER A 528 4.73 -11.94 23.18
C SER A 528 3.38 -11.83 22.45
N VAL A 529 2.46 -11.00 22.96
CA VAL A 529 1.14 -10.79 22.36
C VAL A 529 1.29 -10.15 20.99
N VAL A 530 0.69 -10.80 19.99
CA VAL A 530 0.50 -10.31 18.62
C VAL A 530 -0.94 -9.81 18.53
N HIS A 531 -1.13 -8.52 18.32
CA HIS A 531 -2.45 -7.94 18.10
C HIS A 531 -2.81 -8.08 16.62
N LEU A 532 -3.95 -8.70 16.33
CA LEU A 532 -4.42 -8.86 14.96
C LEU A 532 -5.93 -9.15 14.95
N GLY A 533 -6.71 -8.30 14.30
CA GLY A 533 -8.18 -8.42 14.31
C GLY A 533 -8.85 -7.83 15.55
N ASP A 534 -8.21 -6.87 16.21
CA ASP A 534 -8.70 -6.23 17.45
C ASP A 534 -8.64 -4.69 17.39
N HIS A 535 -8.87 -4.01 18.51
CA HIS A 535 -8.86 -2.54 18.54
C HIS A 535 -7.46 -1.91 18.36
N ASN A 536 -6.38 -2.66 18.59
CA ASN A 536 -4.99 -2.20 18.47
C ASN A 536 -4.45 -2.39 17.04
N VAL A 537 -4.83 -3.50 16.41
CA VAL A 537 -4.52 -3.83 15.01
C VAL A 537 -5.81 -4.37 14.38
N PRO A 538 -6.63 -3.48 13.78
CA PRO A 538 -7.97 -3.84 13.28
C PRO A 538 -8.00 -5.00 12.30
N ASN A 539 -7.02 -5.12 11.42
CA ASN A 539 -7.01 -6.14 10.38
C ASN A 539 -5.58 -6.38 9.89
N ALA A 540 -5.41 -7.40 9.05
CA ALA A 540 -4.11 -7.76 8.48
C ALA A 540 -3.48 -6.67 7.62
N PHE A 541 -4.27 -5.78 7.01
CA PHE A 541 -3.74 -4.67 6.22
C PHE A 541 -3.00 -3.67 7.11
N MET A 542 -3.60 -3.26 8.24
CA MET A 542 -2.96 -2.39 9.22
C MET A 542 -1.70 -3.02 9.83
N PHE A 543 -1.71 -4.34 10.04
CA PHE A 543 -0.53 -5.07 10.50
C PHE A 543 0.63 -4.95 9.52
N ILE A 544 0.39 -5.27 8.25
CA ILE A 544 1.41 -5.20 7.21
C ILE A 544 1.96 -3.76 7.08
N ASP A 545 1.08 -2.76 7.04
CA ASP A 545 1.49 -1.37 6.92
C ASP A 545 2.44 -0.92 8.05
N LYS A 546 2.20 -1.36 9.30
CA LYS A 546 3.10 -1.09 10.43
C LYS A 546 4.54 -1.56 10.15
N TYR A 547 4.71 -2.79 9.67
CA TYR A 547 6.06 -3.34 9.43
C TYR A 547 6.74 -2.79 8.17
N THR A 548 5.99 -2.24 7.21
CA THR A 548 6.59 -1.49 6.09
C THR A 548 7.31 -0.21 6.53
N GLN A 549 7.05 0.28 7.75
CA GLN A 549 7.72 1.46 8.30
C GLN A 549 9.14 1.17 8.79
N VAL A 550 9.46 -0.08 9.18
CA VAL A 550 10.81 -0.48 9.65
C VAL A 550 11.94 0.06 8.75
N PRO A 551 11.94 -0.23 7.44
CA PRO A 551 12.99 0.26 6.55
C PRO A 551 12.98 1.78 6.38
N ARG A 552 11.82 2.43 6.43
CA ARG A 552 11.73 3.90 6.35
C ARG A 552 12.40 4.58 7.53
N ILE A 553 12.35 3.95 8.70
CA ILE A 553 13.03 4.43 9.91
C ILE A 553 14.52 4.08 9.87
N LEU A 554 14.87 2.83 9.58
CA LEU A 554 16.25 2.36 9.73
C LEU A 554 17.18 2.76 8.57
N ASN A 555 16.68 2.93 7.35
CA ASN A 555 17.52 3.36 6.22
C ASN A 555 18.18 4.71 6.47
N PRO A 556 17.43 5.79 6.81
CA PRO A 556 18.04 7.07 7.16
C PRO A 556 19.05 6.98 8.31
N VAL A 557 18.72 6.23 9.36
CA VAL A 557 19.59 6.10 10.54
C VAL A 557 20.91 5.41 10.14
N THR A 558 20.85 4.29 9.44
CA THR A 558 22.04 3.56 8.99
C THR A 558 22.86 4.36 7.98
N GLN A 559 22.22 5.08 7.06
CA GLN A 559 22.87 5.98 6.11
C GLN A 559 23.70 7.04 6.83
N VAL A 560 23.12 7.75 7.80
CA VAL A 560 23.84 8.79 8.57
C VAL A 560 25.02 8.20 9.33
N LEU A 561 24.82 7.04 9.96
CA LEU A 561 25.88 6.37 10.72
C LEU A 561 27.05 5.93 9.82
N GLU A 562 26.81 5.57 8.56
CA GLU A 562 27.84 5.23 7.59
C GLU A 562 28.51 6.45 6.94
N GLU A 563 27.77 7.56 6.81
CA GLU A 563 28.23 8.76 6.11
C GLU A 563 29.03 9.72 7.01
N VAL A 564 28.75 9.77 8.32
CA VAL A 564 29.47 10.63 9.28
C VAL A 564 31.00 10.53 9.17
N PRO A 565 31.63 9.34 9.14
CA PRO A 565 33.07 9.24 8.96
C PRO A 565 33.56 9.79 7.62
N ARG A 566 32.79 9.63 6.54
CA ARG A 566 33.14 10.14 5.21
C ARG A 566 33.05 11.65 5.14
N LEU A 567 32.00 12.24 5.71
CA LEU A 567 31.85 13.69 5.83
C LEU A 567 33.03 14.31 6.59
N CYS A 568 33.44 13.70 7.70
CA CYS A 568 34.59 14.17 8.45
C CYS A 568 35.92 14.01 7.67
N ALA A 569 36.06 12.96 6.86
CA ALA A 569 37.24 12.77 6.02
C ALA A 569 37.32 13.78 4.86
N ASN A 570 36.17 14.19 4.33
CA ASN A 570 36.07 15.04 3.16
C ASN A 570 36.01 16.55 3.49
N ASP A 571 35.50 16.93 4.67
CA ASP A 571 35.34 18.33 5.08
C ASP A 571 35.94 18.60 6.47
N PRO A 572 37.03 19.39 6.56
CA PRO A 572 37.66 19.76 7.82
C PRO A 572 36.74 20.54 8.79
N HIS A 573 35.78 21.31 8.29
CA HIS A 573 34.84 22.05 9.13
C HIS A 573 33.84 21.11 9.80
N VAL A 574 33.35 20.11 9.07
CA VAL A 574 32.50 19.05 9.64
C VAL A 574 33.27 18.23 10.66
N ALA A 575 34.52 17.87 10.35
CA ALA A 575 35.38 17.14 11.27
C ALA A 575 35.59 17.90 12.60
N ARG A 576 35.83 19.21 12.53
CA ARG A 576 35.96 20.07 13.72
C ARG A 576 34.66 20.12 14.53
N TYR A 577 33.52 20.37 13.88
CA TYR A 577 32.21 20.36 14.53
C TYR A 577 31.95 19.04 15.28
N VAL A 578 32.21 17.92 14.60
CA VAL A 578 32.03 16.57 15.17
C VAL A 578 32.96 16.33 16.36
N SER A 579 34.22 16.72 16.24
CA SER A 579 35.19 16.55 17.33
C SER A 579 34.87 17.42 18.55
N GLU A 580 34.47 18.68 18.34
CA GLU A 580 34.09 19.60 19.43
C GLU A 580 32.80 19.18 20.13
N THR A 581 31.83 18.63 19.39
CA THR A 581 30.49 18.30 19.92
C THR A 581 30.41 16.88 20.47
N PHE A 582 31.04 15.92 19.79
CA PHE A 582 30.90 14.48 20.05
C PHE A 582 32.24 13.78 20.34
N GLY A 583 33.36 14.52 20.35
CA GLY A 583 34.71 14.00 20.59
C GLY A 583 35.35 13.39 19.35
N SER A 584 34.63 12.53 18.62
CA SER A 584 35.10 11.88 17.40
C SER A 584 33.94 11.46 16.48
N PRO A 585 34.21 11.09 15.21
CA PRO A 585 33.21 10.48 14.34
C PRO A 585 32.55 9.24 14.97
N GLU A 586 33.33 8.40 15.65
CA GLU A 586 32.82 7.25 16.39
C GLU A 586 31.96 7.70 17.58
N GLY A 587 32.36 8.74 18.30
CA GLY A 587 31.57 9.33 19.39
C GLY A 587 30.20 9.83 18.90
N ALA A 588 30.15 10.45 17.72
CA ALA A 588 28.89 10.86 17.10
C ALA A 588 28.01 9.66 16.74
N ARG A 589 28.59 8.59 16.18
CA ARG A 589 27.84 7.35 15.89
C ARG A 589 27.27 6.71 17.16
N VAL A 590 28.09 6.61 18.22
CA VAL A 590 27.66 6.07 19.52
C VAL A 590 26.57 6.93 20.15
N ALA A 591 26.65 8.26 20.05
CA ALA A 591 25.63 9.15 20.58
C ALA A 591 24.26 8.96 19.88
N ILE A 592 24.25 8.85 18.54
CA ILE A 592 23.04 8.57 17.76
C ILE A 592 22.47 7.19 18.15
N LEU A 593 23.32 6.16 18.16
CA LEU A 593 22.92 4.78 18.47
C LEU A 593 22.40 4.65 19.92
N GLN A 594 23.06 5.29 20.88
CA GLN A 594 22.64 5.25 22.28
C GLN A 594 21.25 5.86 22.46
N ASP A 595 21.00 7.03 21.87
CA ASP A 595 19.70 7.67 21.94
C ASP A 595 18.63 6.84 21.21
N PHE A 596 18.94 6.32 20.02
CA PHE A 596 18.03 5.45 19.27
C PHE A 596 17.68 4.18 20.05
N PHE A 597 18.66 3.41 20.53
CA PHE A 597 18.42 2.16 21.25
C PHE A 597 17.75 2.35 22.62
N ARG A 598 17.86 3.54 23.22
CA ARG A 598 17.03 3.90 24.38
C ARG A 598 15.62 4.25 23.95
N HIS A 599 15.46 5.26 23.11
CA HIS A 599 14.21 6.00 22.98
C HIS A 599 13.36 5.62 21.76
N ALA A 600 13.89 4.85 20.82
CA ALA A 600 13.09 4.15 19.82
C ALA A 600 12.46 2.85 20.35
N PHE A 601 12.80 2.45 21.59
CA PHE A 601 12.37 1.20 22.23
C PHE A 601 12.00 1.40 23.72
N ASP A 602 11.43 2.55 24.08
CA ASP A 602 11.14 2.92 25.48
C ASP A 602 9.64 2.88 25.85
N GLY A 603 8.80 2.38 24.96
CA GLY A 603 7.35 2.31 25.14
C GLY A 603 6.62 3.63 24.95
N SER A 604 7.33 4.69 24.56
CA SER A 604 6.71 5.98 24.26
C SER A 604 5.87 5.95 22.98
N GLY A 605 4.93 6.89 22.84
CA GLY A 605 4.03 7.01 21.70
C GLY A 605 2.71 6.25 21.80
N ALA A 606 2.56 5.34 22.78
CA ALA A 606 1.28 4.70 23.09
C ALA A 606 0.32 5.63 23.82
N ASP A 607 -0.99 5.35 23.80
CA ASP A 607 -1.99 6.19 24.47
C ASP A 607 -2.05 5.92 25.98
N ASN A 608 -1.97 4.66 26.41
CA ASN A 608 -2.05 4.28 27.83
C ASN A 608 -0.90 3.36 28.30
N PHE A 609 -0.90 2.99 29.59
CA PHE A 609 0.17 2.17 30.19
C PHE A 609 0.10 0.68 29.78
N PHE A 610 -1.10 0.18 29.49
CA PHE A 610 -1.30 -1.22 29.03
C PHE A 610 -0.77 -1.41 27.61
N ASP A 611 -0.93 -0.38 26.77
CA ASP A 611 -0.49 -0.35 25.39
C ASP A 611 0.92 0.23 25.21
N ALA A 612 1.70 0.41 26.29
CA ALA A 612 2.98 1.11 26.36
C ALA A 612 4.15 0.47 25.57
N GLY A 613 3.88 -0.02 24.35
CA GLY A 613 4.85 -0.49 23.38
C GLY A 613 5.48 -1.85 23.68
N SER A 614 5.05 -2.54 24.74
CA SER A 614 5.69 -3.80 25.17
C SER A 614 5.29 -5.02 24.33
N CYS A 615 4.10 -5.01 23.73
CA CYS A 615 3.62 -6.02 22.80
C CYS A 615 4.42 -6.00 21.49
N ILE A 616 4.25 -7.05 20.68
CA ILE A 616 5.01 -7.23 19.45
C ILE A 616 4.83 -6.04 18.51
N ASP A 617 3.58 -5.64 18.28
CA ASP A 617 3.23 -4.54 17.37
C ASP A 617 3.50 -3.16 17.98
N GLY A 618 3.48 -3.07 19.31
CA GLY A 618 3.73 -1.83 20.05
C GLY A 618 5.20 -1.37 20.01
N ARG A 619 6.15 -2.27 19.70
CA ARG A 619 7.59 -1.95 19.62
C ARG A 619 7.89 -0.88 18.57
N LEU A 620 7.13 -0.83 17.48
CA LEU A 620 7.30 0.15 16.40
C LEU A 620 6.80 1.55 16.77
N THR A 621 5.82 1.65 17.68
CA THR A 621 5.24 2.92 18.11
C THR A 621 6.29 3.86 18.71
N SER A 622 7.22 3.32 19.51
CA SER A 622 8.31 4.11 20.09
C SER A 622 9.30 4.59 19.05
N ALA A 623 9.60 3.78 18.04
CA ALA A 623 10.48 4.18 16.95
C ALA A 623 9.88 5.33 16.13
N TRP A 624 8.56 5.30 15.89
CA TRP A 624 7.86 6.42 15.24
C TRP A 624 7.90 7.70 16.09
N ASN A 625 7.65 7.58 17.40
CA ASN A 625 7.74 8.71 18.32
C ASN A 625 9.17 9.26 18.46
N TRP A 626 10.20 8.43 18.27
CA TRP A 626 11.58 8.89 18.17
C TRP A 626 11.80 9.72 16.90
N CYS A 627 11.28 9.25 15.76
CA CYS A 627 11.37 9.94 14.47
C CYS A 627 10.73 11.34 14.54
N SER A 628 9.56 11.47 15.15
CA SER A 628 8.85 12.77 15.30
C SER A 628 9.60 13.78 16.19
N LYS A 629 10.61 13.33 16.94
CA LYS A 629 11.44 14.15 17.82
C LYS A 629 12.85 14.38 17.29
N LEU A 630 13.20 13.84 16.11
CA LEU A 630 14.56 13.87 15.59
C LEU A 630 15.11 15.30 15.47
N GLU A 631 14.29 16.25 15.01
CA GLU A 631 14.67 17.66 14.85
C GLU A 631 15.13 18.33 16.16
N LYS A 632 14.73 17.77 17.31
CA LYS A 632 15.06 18.27 18.65
C LYS A 632 16.34 17.66 19.21
N LYS A 633 16.95 16.71 18.50
CA LYS A 633 18.14 15.97 18.96
C LYS A 633 19.41 16.73 18.59
N ALA A 634 20.41 16.72 19.47
CA ALA A 634 21.67 17.44 19.28
C ALA A 634 22.45 17.03 18.01
N TYR A 635 22.25 15.80 17.53
CA TYR A 635 22.87 15.26 16.31
C TYR A 635 22.01 15.45 15.05
N PHE A 636 20.89 16.20 15.11
CA PHE A 636 20.02 16.41 13.96
C PHE A 636 20.76 17.02 12.75
N HIS A 637 21.70 17.93 12.99
CA HIS A 637 22.49 18.52 11.91
C HIS A 637 23.34 17.49 11.15
N LEU A 638 23.75 16.39 11.79
CA LEU A 638 24.45 15.30 11.09
C LEU A 638 23.52 14.57 10.13
N PHE A 639 22.24 14.39 10.49
CA PHE A 639 21.24 13.85 9.56
C PHE A 639 21.13 14.75 8.32
N ARG A 640 21.00 16.07 8.51
CA ARG A 640 20.92 17.03 7.41
C ARG A 640 22.16 17.02 6.51
N LEU A 641 23.36 16.98 7.10
CA LEU A 641 24.62 16.94 6.36
C LEU A 641 24.80 15.64 5.56
N ALA A 642 24.24 14.53 6.04
CA ALA A 642 24.25 13.24 5.35
C ALA A 642 23.09 13.07 4.34
N GLY A 643 22.36 14.15 4.03
CA GLY A 643 21.31 14.16 3.00
C GLY A 643 19.92 13.72 3.48
N PHE A 644 19.67 13.68 4.79
CA PHE A 644 18.33 13.38 5.30
C PHE A 644 17.37 14.55 5.14
N HIS A 645 16.20 14.26 4.55
CA HIS A 645 15.10 15.22 4.39
C HIS A 645 13.92 14.90 5.33
N THR A 646 13.34 13.71 5.20
CA THR A 646 12.20 13.23 5.97
C THR A 646 12.20 11.70 6.03
N PHE A 647 11.49 11.13 7.02
CA PHE A 647 11.19 9.70 7.08
C PHE A 647 10.06 9.26 6.13
N ASP A 648 9.28 10.21 5.61
CA ASP A 648 8.15 9.93 4.70
C ASP A 648 8.56 9.75 3.22
N GLY A 649 9.86 9.79 2.93
CA GLY A 649 10.42 9.77 1.56
C GLY A 649 10.20 11.06 0.77
N ASP A 650 10.63 11.08 -0.49
CA ASP A 650 10.43 12.23 -1.38
C ASP A 650 8.96 12.34 -1.79
N TRP A 651 8.34 13.49 -1.47
CA TRP A 651 7.07 13.94 -2.04
C TRP A 651 7.28 14.43 -3.48
N GLN A 652 7.81 13.57 -4.35
CA GLN A 652 7.75 13.81 -5.80
C GLN A 652 6.58 12.99 -6.33
N LYS A 653 5.44 13.67 -6.51
CA LYS A 653 4.34 13.18 -7.34
C LYS A 653 4.79 13.08 -8.79
#